data_AF-A0A8S9BJY8-F1
#
_entry.id   AF-A0A8S9BJY8-F1
#
_cell.length_a   1.000
_cell.length_b   1.000
_cell.length_c   1.000
_cell.angle_alpha   90.00
_cell.angle_beta   90.00
_cell.angle_gamma   90.00
#
_symmetry.space_group_name_H-M   'P 1'
#
loop_
_entity.id
_entity.type
_entity.pdbx_description
1 polymer ?
#
loop_
_entity_poly.entity_id
_entity_poly.type
_entity_poly.pdbx_seq_one_letter_code
_entity_poly.pdbx_strand_id
1 'polypeptide(L)'
;MIGTQDSSALPLPPDFMSIEGITNMASDMIKAGTPVNVIGFIKDYQPPVQTRGSDYKCTLAIIDHSTQSATYGLKVNIFWPLPSMPVVTGAKDIALLRKVKIQMFRGSVSLLANKASEFHILSSKKIPTSLTKAPEAPWTSYQYETGKQGGKVPDIIESRYAIWANSRVNEMELPSDHEFEEKTKQAMTVRDKFCLLKDVKPDNFYNILGQVIRVYESGGRLTLYLSDYTANSKFYNYVWGEDTDATSQDGDEYGYTKTKKKEAKSWPGPFGKLTIQLTLFDGHADFVLEEVKVDDWVLLSNVQIKYAKMGGLLEGFLRGDQHGFKGKFQVKVMEQAEDPDENDARWKEGIRRKYDWWKKFKAQRQDILDDAAGLGSKRKNGEESVNYNSKKRRKERRALAAKRASEAEVNLAQSLDLNENIRCTFPDQPITSVKDIIKPQILLREDKTEESTSPFTLCKYKAHVRVVDYFPHRIEDFAVGRKPSEMDMLSDYSGGEDTDLEETLRTFRSGKGFSKVWQWRFALQVEDASSKDSKDRLWLMVDNHAAQFLLSLEDDATNLRGNQTLLTNLKEQLFKLWGDLEERKSSTLLKQSAKQQKPPPPSSFQSTASSPPRKTGGQPDLDSDDEDSKFSSSKKSTSIILKERDVNVPTKINGTMSGLKADANLAPKNKAFTCCIKQYGIKVEEDDPAKANAGRGQRWQRMFGLFGTQIM
;
A
#
# COMPACT_ATOMS: atom_id res chain seq x y z
N MET A 1 10.86 24.48 65.91
CA MET A 1 11.68 25.70 65.77
C MET A 1 10.91 26.63 64.87
N ILE A 2 10.52 27.80 65.40
CA ILE A 2 9.73 28.81 64.70
C ILE A 2 10.69 29.51 63.73
N GLY A 3 10.48 29.30 62.44
CA GLY A 3 11.26 29.92 61.38
C GLY A 3 11.01 31.42 61.35
N THR A 4 12.09 32.18 61.44
CA THR A 4 12.16 33.64 61.27
C THR A 4 11.47 34.07 59.98
N GLN A 5 10.38 34.83 60.10
CA GLN A 5 9.79 35.55 58.98
C GLN A 5 10.76 36.64 58.51
N ASP A 6 11.14 36.56 57.23
CA ASP A 6 11.90 37.58 56.54
C ASP A 6 11.02 38.84 56.38
N SER A 7 11.29 39.88 57.17
CA SER A 7 10.44 41.08 57.28
C SER A 7 10.54 42.04 56.09
N SER A 8 10.95 41.55 54.92
CA SER A 8 11.24 42.34 53.71
C SER A 8 10.34 42.01 52.51
N ALA A 9 9.43 41.03 52.64
CA ALA A 9 8.56 40.60 51.55
C ALA A 9 7.25 41.42 51.49
N LEU A 10 6.92 41.96 50.31
CA LEU A 10 5.58 42.53 50.11
C LEU A 10 4.55 41.40 50.02
N PRO A 11 3.39 41.52 50.68
CA PRO A 11 2.33 40.54 50.53
C PRO A 11 1.79 40.54 49.10
N LEU A 12 1.31 39.38 48.66
CA LEU A 12 0.53 39.27 47.41
C LEU A 12 -0.69 40.21 47.47
N PRO A 13 -1.12 40.78 46.33
CA PRO A 13 -2.35 41.55 46.29
C PRO A 13 -3.56 40.72 46.77
N PRO A 14 -4.62 41.36 47.29
CA PRO A 14 -5.83 40.65 47.72
C PRO A 14 -6.38 39.75 46.61
N ASP A 15 -6.82 38.54 46.97
CA ASP A 15 -7.36 37.52 46.06
C ASP A 15 -6.37 36.94 45.02
N PHE A 16 -5.08 37.24 45.12
CA PHE A 16 -4.02 36.58 44.35
C PHE A 16 -3.39 35.43 45.11
N MET A 17 -2.99 34.40 44.36
CA MET A 17 -2.27 33.24 44.89
C MET A 17 -0.89 33.11 44.25
N SER A 18 0.05 32.55 45.01
CA SER A 18 1.34 32.13 44.48
C SER A 18 1.18 30.93 43.54
N ILE A 19 2.12 30.75 42.62
CA ILE A 19 2.11 29.62 41.70
C ILE A 19 2.20 28.30 42.47
N GLU A 20 3.04 28.21 43.50
CA GLU A 20 3.12 27.03 44.36
C GLU A 20 1.78 26.73 45.05
N GLY A 21 1.10 27.76 45.56
CA GLY A 21 -0.22 27.62 46.18
C GLY A 21 -1.29 27.11 45.20
N ILE A 22 -1.22 27.55 43.94
CA ILE A 22 -2.08 27.06 42.86
C ILE A 22 -1.76 25.58 42.54
N THR A 23 -0.49 25.22 42.45
CA THR A 23 -0.09 23.83 42.13
C THR A 23 -0.43 22.83 43.25
N ASN A 24 -0.44 23.29 44.50
CA ASN A 24 -0.75 22.47 45.68
C ASN A 24 -2.22 22.54 46.09
N MET A 25 -3.09 23.12 45.25
CA MET A 25 -4.51 23.25 45.56
C MET A 25 -5.20 21.88 45.68
N ALA A 26 -6.18 21.77 46.58
CA ALA A 26 -6.92 20.53 46.79
C ALA A 26 -7.58 20.03 45.49
N SER A 27 -7.54 18.71 45.27
CA SER A 27 -8.01 18.10 44.01
C SER A 27 -9.47 18.43 43.67
N ASP A 28 -10.32 18.64 44.67
CA ASP A 28 -11.74 18.97 44.44
C ASP A 28 -11.93 20.38 43.89
N MET A 29 -11.10 21.34 44.30
CA MET A 29 -11.09 22.70 43.73
C MET A 29 -10.55 22.70 42.30
N ILE A 30 -9.54 21.87 42.03
CA ILE A 30 -9.01 21.69 40.68
C ILE A 30 -10.08 21.09 39.75
N LYS A 31 -10.84 20.10 40.22
CA LYS A 31 -11.96 19.50 39.48
C LYS A 31 -13.10 20.48 39.24
N ALA A 32 -13.43 21.31 40.24
CA ALA A 32 -14.41 22.38 40.10
C ALA A 32 -13.97 23.45 39.09
N GLY A 33 -12.66 23.53 38.83
CA GLY A 33 -12.07 24.51 37.94
C GLY A 33 -12.29 25.93 38.45
N THR A 34 -11.97 26.12 39.73
CA THR A 34 -12.07 27.40 40.42
C THR A 34 -11.30 28.49 39.67
N PRO A 35 -11.88 29.69 39.48
CA PRO A 35 -11.16 30.83 38.93
C PRO A 35 -10.11 31.33 39.93
N VAL A 36 -8.91 31.62 39.45
CA VAL A 36 -7.78 32.10 40.27
C VAL A 36 -7.17 33.36 39.65
N ASN A 37 -6.50 34.15 40.49
CA ASN A 37 -5.71 35.31 40.05
C ASN A 37 -4.24 35.06 40.41
N VAL A 38 -3.33 35.37 39.47
CA VAL A 38 -1.90 35.07 39.62
C VAL A 38 -1.04 36.15 38.94
N ILE A 39 0.11 36.46 39.52
CA ILE A 39 1.14 37.32 38.94
C ILE A 39 2.42 36.49 38.80
N GLY A 40 3.03 36.49 37.61
CA GLY A 40 4.27 35.76 37.37
C GLY A 40 5.06 36.32 36.19
N PHE A 41 6.33 35.94 36.13
CA PHE A 41 7.25 36.23 35.03
C PHE A 41 7.09 35.21 33.92
N ILE A 42 7.05 35.68 32.68
CA ILE A 42 6.96 34.83 31.50
C ILE A 42 8.33 34.19 31.25
N LYS A 43 8.36 32.85 31.38
CA LYS A 43 9.51 31.98 31.14
C LYS A 43 9.51 31.40 29.73
N ASP A 44 8.35 31.14 29.14
CA ASP A 44 8.22 30.59 27.79
C ASP A 44 6.92 31.09 27.13
N TYR A 45 6.93 31.15 25.79
CA TYR A 45 5.80 31.63 24.99
C TYR A 45 5.68 30.84 23.69
N GLN A 46 4.50 30.27 23.48
CA GLN A 46 4.08 29.68 22.21
C GLN A 46 3.09 30.64 21.55
N PRO A 47 3.48 31.29 20.44
CA PRO A 47 2.64 32.27 19.75
C PRO A 47 1.30 31.69 19.28
N PRO A 48 0.31 32.56 18.96
CA PRO A 48 -0.98 32.12 18.44
C PRO A 48 -0.84 31.25 17.19
N VAL A 49 -1.30 30.00 17.28
CA VAL A 49 -1.41 29.07 16.15
C VAL A 49 -2.88 28.80 15.88
N GLN A 50 -3.28 28.87 14.61
CA GLN A 50 -4.66 28.62 14.21
C GLN A 50 -5.07 27.19 14.60
N THR A 51 -6.20 27.06 15.30
CA THR A 51 -6.77 25.74 15.60
C THR A 51 -7.64 25.24 14.44
N ARG A 52 -8.22 24.05 14.57
CA ARG A 52 -9.21 23.56 13.60
C ARG A 52 -10.54 24.34 13.64
N GLY A 53 -10.76 25.11 14.71
CA GLY A 53 -11.96 25.95 14.86
C GLY A 53 -11.71 27.41 14.46
N SER A 54 -12.58 28.31 14.96
CA SER A 54 -12.45 29.76 14.76
C SER A 54 -11.31 30.40 15.57
N ASP A 55 -10.93 29.76 16.67
CA ASP A 55 -10.03 30.37 17.66
C ASP A 55 -8.57 29.99 17.40
N TYR A 56 -7.66 30.80 17.93
CA TYR A 56 -6.23 30.55 17.94
C TYR A 56 -5.82 30.00 19.30
N LYS A 57 -4.79 29.15 19.31
CA LYS A 57 -4.18 28.64 20.54
C LYS A 57 -2.87 29.37 20.83
N CYS A 58 -2.72 29.87 22.04
CA CYS A 58 -1.49 30.41 22.58
C CYS A 58 -1.19 29.74 23.93
N THR A 59 0.10 29.58 24.27
CA THR A 59 0.50 29.04 25.58
C THR A 59 1.58 29.91 26.21
N LEU A 60 1.37 30.33 27.46
CA LEU A 60 2.38 30.99 28.29
C LEU A 60 2.90 29.98 29.32
N ALA A 61 4.18 30.06 29.67
CA ALA A 61 4.69 29.45 30.90
C ALA A 61 5.15 30.55 31.85
N ILE A 62 4.57 30.59 33.05
CA ILE A 62 4.88 31.60 34.07
C ILE A 62 5.56 31.00 35.29
N ILE A 63 6.44 31.77 35.93
CA ILE A 63 7.05 31.45 37.23
C ILE A 63 6.93 32.65 38.17
N ASP A 64 7.06 32.43 39.47
CA ASP A 64 7.09 33.46 40.49
C ASP A 64 8.16 33.13 41.53
N HIS A 65 8.28 33.95 42.56
CA HIS A 65 9.24 33.73 43.65
C HIS A 65 9.02 32.42 44.41
N SER A 66 7.78 31.91 44.50
CA SER A 66 7.50 30.60 45.12
C SER A 66 8.03 29.42 44.29
N THR A 67 8.28 29.64 43.01
CA THR A 67 8.74 28.63 42.05
C THR A 67 10.05 29.03 41.37
N GLN A 68 10.86 29.86 42.03
CA GLN A 68 12.08 30.46 41.47
C GLN A 68 13.13 29.44 40.97
N SER A 69 13.20 28.26 41.61
CA SER A 69 14.09 27.15 41.24
C SER A 69 13.44 26.11 40.33
N ALA A 70 12.20 26.36 39.86
CA ALA A 70 11.48 25.40 39.04
C ALA A 70 12.03 25.36 37.61
N THR A 71 12.41 24.17 37.15
CA THR A 71 12.88 23.95 35.77
C THR A 71 11.81 24.32 34.73
N TYR A 72 10.54 24.06 35.05
CA TYR A 72 9.40 24.32 34.17
C TYR A 72 8.43 25.32 34.81
N GLY A 73 7.86 26.22 34.01
CA GLY A 73 6.83 27.16 34.46
C GLY A 73 5.41 26.58 34.43
N LEU A 74 4.52 27.18 35.21
CA LEU A 74 3.09 26.87 35.19
C LEU A 74 2.50 27.27 33.84
N LYS A 75 1.87 26.32 33.15
CA LYS A 75 1.31 26.55 31.81
C LYS A 75 -0.04 27.24 31.87
N VAL A 76 -0.22 28.25 31.02
CA VAL A 76 -1.47 28.97 30.81
C VAL A 76 -1.86 28.80 29.35
N ASN A 77 -2.97 28.10 29.11
CA ASN A 77 -3.49 27.85 27.77
C ASN A 77 -4.58 28.85 27.43
N ILE A 78 -4.51 29.45 26.25
CA ILE A 78 -5.42 30.49 25.79
C ILE A 78 -6.01 30.06 24.44
N PHE A 79 -7.33 30.12 24.32
CA PHE A 79 -8.09 29.79 23.11
C PHE A 79 -9.01 30.95 22.77
N TRP A 80 -8.49 31.96 22.09
CA TRP A 80 -9.18 33.22 21.81
C TRP A 80 -9.04 33.61 20.33
N PRO A 81 -9.89 34.52 19.81
CA PRO A 81 -9.69 35.14 18.51
C PRO A 81 -8.33 35.85 18.42
N LEU A 82 -7.72 35.86 17.24
CA LEU A 82 -6.40 36.45 17.03
C LEU A 82 -6.29 37.93 17.47
N PRO A 83 -7.28 38.82 17.24
CA PRO A 83 -7.17 40.21 17.68
C PRO A 83 -7.20 40.39 19.21
N SER A 84 -7.75 39.42 19.93
CA SER A 84 -7.86 39.41 21.39
C SER A 84 -6.64 38.77 22.07
N MET A 85 -5.74 38.14 21.33
CA MET A 85 -4.63 37.36 21.88
C MET A 85 -3.57 38.24 22.57
N PRO A 86 -3.06 37.83 23.75
CA PRO A 86 -1.93 38.49 24.35
C PRO A 86 -0.66 38.37 23.51
N VAL A 87 0.00 39.51 23.32
CA VAL A 87 1.28 39.62 22.63
C VAL A 87 2.36 39.78 23.70
N VAL A 88 3.33 38.87 23.70
CA VAL A 88 4.50 38.93 24.58
C VAL A 88 5.68 39.50 23.82
N THR A 89 6.39 40.44 24.42
CA THR A 89 7.46 41.19 23.74
C THR A 89 8.86 40.62 23.99
N GLY A 90 9.08 39.98 25.13
CA GLY A 90 10.37 39.39 25.46
C GLY A 90 10.34 38.47 26.68
N ALA A 91 11.48 37.85 26.96
CA ALA A 91 11.67 37.11 28.20
C ALA A 91 11.48 38.03 29.41
N LYS A 92 11.06 37.47 30.55
CA LYS A 92 10.93 38.18 31.84
C LYS A 92 9.83 39.24 31.87
N ASP A 93 9.02 39.37 30.83
CA ASP A 93 7.78 40.16 30.87
C ASP A 93 6.90 39.65 32.03
N ILE A 94 6.23 40.55 32.74
CA ILE A 94 5.35 40.19 33.86
C ILE A 94 3.93 40.03 33.33
N ALA A 95 3.32 38.88 33.62
CA ALA A 95 1.92 38.59 33.37
C ALA A 95 1.12 38.65 34.66
N LEU A 96 0.12 39.51 34.70
CA LEU A 96 -0.93 39.54 35.71
C LEU A 96 -2.21 38.97 35.09
N LEU A 97 -2.70 37.88 35.67
CA LEU A 97 -3.82 37.11 35.16
C LEU A 97 -4.96 37.13 36.17
N ARG A 98 -6.17 37.47 35.73
CA ARG A 98 -7.38 37.40 36.58
C ARG A 98 -8.39 36.42 36.03
N LYS A 99 -9.14 35.77 36.95
CA LYS A 99 -10.23 34.85 36.65
C LYS A 99 -9.84 33.77 35.64
N VAL A 100 -8.59 33.30 35.70
CA VAL A 100 -8.13 32.17 34.89
C VAL A 100 -8.56 30.88 35.57
N LYS A 101 -9.08 29.93 34.79
CA LYS A 101 -9.61 28.68 35.32
C LYS A 101 -8.47 27.72 35.63
N ILE A 102 -8.38 27.22 36.86
CA ILE A 102 -7.48 26.11 37.16
C ILE A 102 -7.98 24.82 36.51
N GLN A 103 -7.08 23.97 36.06
CA GLN A 103 -7.44 22.66 35.52
C GLN A 103 -6.31 21.64 35.77
N MET A 104 -6.71 20.37 35.91
CA MET A 104 -5.79 19.24 35.79
C MET A 104 -5.72 18.87 34.31
N PHE A 105 -4.63 19.25 33.65
CA PHE A 105 -4.41 18.88 32.26
C PHE A 105 -3.23 17.93 32.20
N ARG A 106 -3.50 16.72 31.74
CA ARG A 106 -2.45 15.73 31.51
C ARG A 106 -1.63 15.48 32.79
N GLY A 107 -2.30 15.11 33.88
CA GLY A 107 -1.70 14.84 35.20
C GLY A 107 -0.85 15.97 35.81
N SER A 108 -0.88 17.17 35.24
CA SER A 108 -0.21 18.36 35.75
C SER A 108 -1.23 19.49 35.93
N VAL A 109 -1.04 20.31 36.95
CA VAL A 109 -1.85 21.52 37.15
C VAL A 109 -1.50 22.54 36.08
N SER A 110 -2.51 23.14 35.46
CA SER A 110 -2.35 24.23 34.49
C SER A 110 -3.51 25.21 34.60
N LEU A 111 -3.38 26.36 33.93
CA LEU A 111 -4.39 27.39 33.85
C LEU A 111 -4.99 27.43 32.43
N LEU A 112 -6.27 27.79 32.36
CA LEU A 112 -7.03 27.92 31.12
C LEU A 112 -7.75 29.26 31.09
N ALA A 113 -7.55 30.03 30.02
CA ALA A 113 -8.30 31.24 29.77
C ALA A 113 -9.77 30.90 29.46
N ASN A 114 -10.68 31.72 29.97
CA ASN A 114 -12.10 31.66 29.67
C ASN A 114 -12.60 33.05 29.22
N LYS A 115 -13.89 33.18 28.95
CA LYS A 115 -14.49 34.45 28.46
C LYS A 115 -14.42 35.60 29.47
N ALA A 116 -14.27 35.31 30.76
CA ALA A 116 -14.14 36.30 31.82
C ALA A 116 -12.68 36.54 32.25
N SER A 117 -11.71 35.86 31.64
CA SER A 117 -10.31 36.01 31.99
C SER A 117 -9.74 37.31 31.45
N GLU A 118 -8.90 37.96 32.26
CA GLU A 118 -8.22 39.22 31.93
C GLU A 118 -6.71 38.98 32.01
N PHE A 119 -5.97 39.45 31.00
CA PHE A 119 -4.52 39.29 30.90
C PHE A 119 -3.89 40.68 30.80
N HIS A 120 -2.96 40.99 31.71
CA HIS A 120 -2.23 42.25 31.70
C HIS A 120 -0.73 41.94 31.61
N ILE A 121 -0.07 42.47 30.59
CA ILE A 121 1.36 42.24 30.35
C ILE A 121 2.11 43.54 30.56
N LEU A 122 3.17 43.48 31.38
CA LEU A 122 4.12 44.55 31.59
C LEU A 122 5.48 44.13 31.02
N SER A 123 5.92 44.85 29.99
CA SER A 123 7.18 44.56 29.31
C SER A 123 8.38 44.78 30.24
N SER A 124 9.28 43.81 30.32
CA SER A 124 10.48 43.84 31.19
C SER A 124 11.35 45.08 30.97
N LYS A 125 11.42 45.57 29.72
CA LYS A 125 12.17 46.77 29.32
C LYS A 125 11.55 48.08 29.78
N LYS A 126 10.28 48.06 30.20
CA LYS A 126 9.48 49.24 30.56
C LYS A 126 9.02 49.22 32.02
N ILE A 127 9.50 48.28 32.84
CA ILE A 127 9.15 48.21 34.26
C ILE A 127 9.78 49.40 34.99
N PRO A 128 9.00 50.23 35.71
CA PRO A 128 9.56 51.29 36.53
C PRO A 128 10.47 50.73 37.63
N THR A 129 11.61 51.39 37.87
CA THR A 129 12.58 50.98 38.90
C THR A 129 12.20 51.39 40.32
N SER A 130 11.24 52.33 40.46
CA SER A 130 10.77 52.83 41.77
C SER A 130 9.32 52.44 42.01
N LEU A 131 9.02 51.99 43.23
CA LEU A 131 7.66 51.70 43.70
C LEU A 131 6.75 52.92 43.68
N THR A 132 7.29 54.14 43.78
CA THR A 132 6.51 55.38 43.70
C THR A 132 5.93 55.65 42.32
N LYS A 133 6.49 55.02 41.27
CA LYS A 133 6.02 55.12 39.88
C LYS A 133 5.05 54.00 39.48
N ALA A 134 4.56 53.22 40.45
CA ALA A 134 3.59 52.16 40.20
C ALA A 134 2.32 52.60 39.44
N PRO A 135 1.73 53.80 39.69
CA PRO A 135 0.56 54.26 38.93
C PRO A 135 0.84 54.51 37.45
N GLU A 136 2.10 54.68 37.06
CA GLU A 136 2.53 54.99 35.69
C GLU A 136 3.02 53.73 34.94
N ALA A 137 2.85 52.54 35.53
CA ALA A 137 3.30 51.30 34.92
C ALA A 137 2.57 51.04 33.57
N PRO A 138 3.30 50.88 32.45
CA PRO A 138 2.68 50.79 31.12
C PRO A 138 2.14 49.37 30.84
N TRP A 139 1.04 49.01 31.49
CA TRP A 139 0.34 47.75 31.28
C TRP A 139 -0.37 47.69 29.93
N THR A 140 -0.25 46.55 29.25
CA THR A 140 -1.06 46.22 28.07
C THR A 140 -2.10 45.16 28.45
N SER A 141 -3.38 45.46 28.24
CA SER A 141 -4.50 44.64 28.69
C SER A 141 -5.16 43.89 27.54
N TYR A 142 -5.46 42.61 27.75
CA TYR A 142 -6.10 41.70 26.80
C TYR A 142 -7.27 40.97 27.45
N GLN A 143 -8.34 40.80 26.69
CA GLN A 143 -9.59 40.16 27.13
C GLN A 143 -10.30 39.53 25.93
N TYR A 144 -11.18 38.56 26.19
CA TYR A 144 -12.00 37.96 25.15
C TYR A 144 -12.97 38.98 24.54
N GLU A 145 -13.15 38.95 23.22
CA GLU A 145 -14.07 39.80 22.45
C GLU A 145 -15.53 39.66 22.92
N THR A 146 -15.94 40.48 23.89
CA THR A 146 -17.35 40.70 24.25
C THR A 146 -17.70 42.19 24.15
N GLY A 147 -17.52 42.80 22.97
CA GLY A 147 -18.12 44.10 22.60
C GLY A 147 -17.84 45.35 23.48
N LYS A 148 -17.15 45.22 24.61
CA LYS A 148 -16.76 46.29 25.54
C LYS A 148 -15.26 46.22 25.74
N GLN A 149 -14.51 47.03 25.00
CA GLN A 149 -13.08 47.21 25.25
C GLN A 149 -12.90 48.00 26.55
N GLY A 150 -12.23 47.42 27.54
CA GLY A 150 -11.93 48.11 28.80
C GLY A 150 -11.86 47.20 30.02
N GLY A 151 -10.98 46.20 30.00
CA GLY A 151 -10.57 45.52 31.24
C GLY A 151 -9.98 46.54 32.22
N LYS A 152 -10.26 46.39 33.52
CA LYS A 152 -9.77 47.32 34.55
C LYS A 152 -8.24 47.20 34.61
N VAL A 153 -7.54 48.29 34.27
CA VAL A 153 -6.07 48.38 34.38
C VAL A 153 -5.64 47.93 35.77
N PRO A 154 -4.48 47.25 35.92
CA PRO A 154 -3.99 46.85 37.23
C PRO A 154 -3.94 48.02 38.21
N ASP A 155 -4.35 47.76 39.44
CA ASP A 155 -4.40 48.77 40.49
C ASP A 155 -2.99 49.09 41.03
N ILE A 156 -2.93 50.04 41.96
CA ILE A 156 -1.67 50.50 42.54
C ILE A 156 -1.00 49.38 43.36
N ILE A 157 -1.77 48.52 44.04
CA ILE A 157 -1.24 47.44 44.88
C ILE A 157 -0.62 46.35 44.00
N GLU A 158 -1.34 45.92 42.97
CA GLU A 158 -0.89 44.97 41.96
C GLU A 158 0.36 45.48 41.22
N SER A 159 0.37 46.75 40.81
CA SER A 159 1.51 47.37 40.13
C SER A 159 2.73 47.51 41.05
N ARG A 160 2.52 47.84 42.33
CA ARG A 160 3.61 47.87 43.33
C ARG A 160 4.19 46.48 43.56
N TYR A 161 3.35 45.45 43.65
CA TYR A 161 3.82 44.07 43.79
C TYR A 161 4.63 43.63 42.58
N ALA A 162 4.17 43.92 41.35
CA ALA A 162 4.91 43.58 40.13
C ALA A 162 6.28 44.27 40.06
N ILE A 163 6.36 45.57 40.39
CA ILE A 163 7.63 46.33 40.43
C ILE A 163 8.57 45.77 41.50
N TRP A 164 8.04 45.49 42.70
CA TRP A 164 8.83 44.87 43.77
C TRP A 164 9.35 43.49 43.36
N ALA A 165 8.50 42.64 42.80
CA ALA A 165 8.87 41.31 42.35
C ALA A 165 10.00 41.40 41.31
N ASN A 166 9.95 42.40 40.41
CA ASN A 166 10.98 42.63 39.40
C ASN A 166 12.33 43.04 39.99
N SER A 167 12.37 43.73 41.14
CA SER A 167 13.63 44.10 41.79
C SER A 167 14.50 42.89 42.17
N ARG A 168 13.88 41.71 42.28
CA ARG A 168 14.52 40.42 42.60
C ARG A 168 14.55 39.48 41.40
N VAL A 169 14.39 40.00 40.17
CA VAL A 169 14.35 39.14 38.96
C VAL A 169 15.63 38.32 38.75
N ASN A 170 16.77 38.82 39.24
CA ASN A 170 18.06 38.16 39.16
C ASN A 170 18.17 36.91 40.05
N GLU A 171 17.25 36.73 41.00
CA GLU A 171 17.19 35.54 41.87
C GLU A 171 16.45 34.36 41.21
N MET A 172 15.84 34.58 40.03
CA MET A 172 15.07 33.56 39.31
C MET A 172 15.80 33.01 38.08
N GLU A 173 15.60 31.72 37.79
CA GLU A 173 16.08 31.07 36.57
C GLU A 173 15.15 31.35 35.37
N LEU A 174 15.31 32.54 34.78
CA LEU A 174 14.64 32.98 33.55
C LEU A 174 15.58 32.96 32.34
N PRO A 175 15.09 32.60 31.14
CA PRO A 175 15.93 32.55 29.94
C PRO A 175 16.42 33.93 29.51
N SER A 176 17.47 33.96 28.70
CA SER A 176 17.90 35.16 27.98
C SER A 176 16.92 35.53 26.86
N ASP A 177 16.94 36.80 26.43
CA ASP A 177 16.13 37.28 25.30
C ASP A 177 16.37 36.44 24.03
N HIS A 178 17.62 36.04 23.78
CA HIS A 178 17.99 35.20 22.63
C HIS A 178 17.40 33.79 22.73
N GLU A 179 17.58 33.09 23.86
CA GLU A 179 17.02 31.75 24.08
C GLU A 179 15.49 31.75 23.99
N PHE A 180 14.85 32.81 24.49
CA PHE A 180 13.41 32.99 24.40
C PHE A 180 12.94 33.21 22.95
N GLU A 181 13.63 34.04 22.18
CA GLU A 181 13.32 34.27 20.78
C GLU A 181 13.50 32.99 19.94
N GLU A 182 14.58 32.23 20.18
CA GLU A 182 14.79 30.95 19.51
C GLU A 182 13.68 29.93 19.82
N LYS A 183 13.31 29.77 21.10
CA LYS A 183 12.20 28.88 21.50
C LYS A 183 10.87 29.31 20.88
N THR A 184 10.60 30.62 20.84
CA THR A 184 9.40 31.19 20.22
C THR A 184 9.35 30.87 18.72
N LYS A 185 10.46 31.07 17.99
CA LYS A 185 10.57 30.73 16.56
C LYS A 185 10.42 29.23 16.30
N GLN A 186 11.02 28.39 17.16
CA GLN A 186 10.88 26.93 17.07
C GLN A 186 9.41 26.49 17.28
N ALA A 187 8.70 27.10 18.23
CA ALA A 187 7.29 26.79 18.51
C ALA A 187 6.35 27.08 17.32
N MET A 188 6.69 28.06 16.47
CA MET A 188 5.92 28.38 15.25
C MET A 188 6.15 27.40 14.10
N THR A 189 7.22 26.61 14.14
CA THR A 189 7.55 25.67 13.06
C THR A 189 6.81 24.34 13.29
N VAL A 190 5.53 24.27 12.91
CA VAL A 190 4.79 22.99 12.87
C VAL A 190 5.36 22.15 11.73
N ARG A 191 6.43 21.39 11.99
CA ARG A 191 6.98 20.44 11.02
C ARG A 191 6.02 19.27 10.91
N ASP A 192 5.66 18.90 9.69
CA ASP A 192 5.16 17.55 9.43
C ASP A 192 6.23 16.57 9.96
N LYS A 193 5.86 15.76 10.95
CA LYS A 193 6.76 14.78 11.56
C LYS A 193 6.89 13.52 10.70
N PHE A 194 6.17 13.44 9.58
CA PHE A 194 6.26 12.30 8.68
C PHE A 194 7.69 12.09 8.16
N CYS A 195 8.17 10.85 8.24
CA CYS A 195 9.50 10.47 7.78
C CYS A 195 9.51 9.03 7.27
N LEU A 196 10.23 8.80 6.18
CA LEU A 196 10.50 7.45 5.66
C LEU A 196 11.60 6.78 6.50
N LEU A 197 11.58 5.45 6.57
CA LEU A 197 12.51 4.71 7.42
C LEU A 197 13.98 4.89 6.99
N LYS A 198 14.27 5.13 5.71
CA LYS A 198 15.62 5.47 5.24
C LYS A 198 16.19 6.77 5.83
N ASP A 199 15.33 7.70 6.24
CA ASP A 199 15.71 9.06 6.64
C ASP A 199 15.67 9.28 8.16
N VAL A 200 15.22 8.28 8.94
CA VAL A 200 15.14 8.40 10.41
C VAL A 200 16.52 8.54 11.04
N LYS A 201 16.60 9.41 12.05
CA LYS A 201 17.81 9.68 12.83
C LYS A 201 17.57 9.36 14.32
N PRO A 202 18.61 8.95 15.06
CA PRO A 202 18.50 8.76 16.51
C PRO A 202 18.08 10.05 17.21
N ASP A 203 17.49 9.89 18.39
CA ASP A 203 17.08 10.94 19.33
C ASP A 203 16.05 11.94 18.78
N ASN A 204 15.28 11.52 17.78
CA ASN A 204 14.20 12.29 17.16
C ASN A 204 12.85 11.57 17.25
N PHE A 205 11.77 12.32 17.03
CA PHE A 205 10.40 11.81 17.01
C PHE A 205 9.78 11.95 15.63
N TYR A 206 9.26 10.84 15.09
CA TYR A 206 8.71 10.80 13.74
C TYR A 206 7.31 10.21 13.71
N ASN A 207 6.55 10.57 12.68
CA ASN A 207 5.37 9.82 12.26
C ASN A 207 5.81 8.86 11.14
N ILE A 208 5.54 7.56 11.30
CA ILE A 208 6.03 6.51 10.42
C ILE A 208 4.82 5.74 9.89
N LEU A 209 4.77 5.56 8.57
CA LEU A 209 3.76 4.75 7.89
C LEU A 209 4.45 3.52 7.30
N GLY A 210 3.98 2.33 7.63
CA GLY A 210 4.56 1.10 7.12
C GLY A 210 3.65 -0.11 7.27
N GLN A 211 4.06 -1.21 6.66
CA GLN A 211 3.42 -2.52 6.77
C GLN A 211 3.93 -3.27 8.00
N VAL A 212 3.02 -3.90 8.72
CA VAL A 212 3.29 -4.80 9.84
C VAL A 212 3.84 -6.14 9.32
N ILE A 213 5.09 -6.43 9.63
CA ILE A 213 5.79 -7.64 9.15
C ILE A 213 5.67 -8.79 10.15
N ARG A 214 5.81 -8.47 11.44
CA ARG A 214 5.75 -9.46 12.53
C ARG A 214 5.37 -8.74 13.82
N VAL A 215 4.63 -9.43 14.67
CA VAL A 215 4.25 -8.96 16.00
C VAL A 215 4.70 -10.02 17.01
N TYR A 216 5.33 -9.58 18.11
CA TYR A 216 5.79 -10.45 19.18
C TYR A 216 5.47 -9.84 20.54
N GLU A 217 4.80 -10.60 21.39
CA GLU A 217 4.46 -10.20 22.75
C GLU A 217 5.51 -10.70 23.74
N SER A 218 6.00 -9.81 24.63
CA SER A 218 6.93 -10.21 25.68
C SER A 218 6.81 -9.34 26.92
N GLY A 219 6.45 -9.94 28.05
CA GLY A 219 6.57 -9.34 29.39
C GLY A 219 5.87 -7.98 29.55
N GLY A 220 4.64 -7.84 29.05
CA GLY A 220 3.85 -6.61 29.14
C GLY A 220 4.28 -5.50 28.16
N ARG A 221 5.09 -5.83 27.16
CA ARG A 221 5.44 -4.95 26.04
C ARG A 221 5.19 -5.69 24.73
N LEU A 222 4.90 -4.92 23.69
CA LEU A 222 4.71 -5.46 22.35
C LEU A 222 5.86 -5.03 21.44
N THR A 223 6.48 -6.00 20.79
CA THR A 223 7.49 -5.75 19.75
C THR A 223 6.82 -5.86 18.38
N LEU A 224 6.82 -4.76 17.64
CA LEU A 224 6.25 -4.63 16.30
C LEU A 224 7.38 -4.44 15.30
N TYR A 225 7.43 -5.28 14.26
CA TYR A 225 8.34 -5.14 13.14
C TYR A 225 7.63 -4.45 11.99
N LEU A 226 8.14 -3.30 11.54
CA LEU A 226 7.49 -2.44 10.55
C LEU A 226 8.42 -2.15 9.37
N SER A 227 7.88 -2.15 8.15
CA SER A 227 8.62 -1.81 6.93
C SER A 227 7.83 -0.86 6.03
N ASP A 228 8.48 0.20 5.55
CA ASP A 228 7.99 1.05 4.46
C ASP A 228 8.70 0.73 3.13
N TYR A 229 9.49 -0.36 3.11
CA TYR A 229 10.31 -0.84 2.01
C TYR A 229 11.45 0.12 1.60
N THR A 230 11.91 0.97 2.50
CA THR A 230 13.11 1.81 2.32
C THR A 230 14.28 1.33 3.18
N ALA A 231 15.49 1.34 2.60
CA ALA A 231 16.67 0.78 3.26
C ALA A 231 17.36 1.80 4.17
N ASN A 232 17.69 1.38 5.39
CA ASN A 232 18.50 2.16 6.31
C ASN A 232 19.73 1.35 6.74
N SER A 233 20.92 1.91 6.56
CA SER A 233 22.19 1.23 6.92
C SER A 233 22.28 0.83 8.40
N LYS A 234 21.50 1.46 9.27
CA LYS A 234 21.48 1.24 10.73
C LYS A 234 20.40 0.27 11.21
N PHE A 235 19.69 -0.41 10.30
CA PHE A 235 18.76 -1.48 10.69
C PHE A 235 19.43 -2.85 10.64
N TYR A 236 18.81 -3.81 11.32
CA TYR A 236 19.19 -5.20 11.25
C TYR A 236 19.07 -5.73 9.82
N ASN A 237 20.02 -6.56 9.40
CA ASN A 237 20.04 -7.13 8.07
C ASN A 237 19.37 -8.51 8.06
N TYR A 238 18.11 -8.60 7.65
CA TYR A 238 17.41 -9.88 7.55
C TYR A 238 17.83 -10.63 6.30
N VAL A 239 18.66 -11.67 6.45
CA VAL A 239 19.17 -12.47 5.32
C VAL A 239 18.16 -13.55 4.95
N TRP A 240 17.98 -13.77 3.66
CA TRP A 240 17.13 -14.85 3.16
C TRP A 240 17.79 -16.22 3.37
N GLY A 241 17.04 -17.17 3.94
CA GLY A 241 17.50 -18.56 4.15
C GLY A 241 18.20 -18.82 5.49
N GLU A 242 18.36 -17.80 6.34
CA GLU A 242 18.91 -17.94 7.69
C GLU A 242 17.77 -17.95 8.72
N ASP A 243 17.75 -18.95 9.61
CA ASP A 243 16.76 -19.05 10.70
C ASP A 243 17.24 -18.13 11.84
N THR A 244 16.75 -16.88 11.86
CA THR A 244 17.22 -15.85 12.80
C THR A 244 16.90 -16.15 14.28
N ASP A 245 16.02 -17.12 14.56
CA ASP A 245 15.58 -17.51 15.91
C ASP A 245 16.37 -18.73 16.46
N ALA A 246 17.62 -18.94 16.05
CA ALA A 246 18.48 -20.03 16.53
C ALA A 246 18.89 -19.93 18.01
N THR A 247 18.52 -18.86 18.73
CA THR A 247 18.82 -18.69 20.17
C THR A 247 17.73 -19.23 21.11
N SER A 248 16.60 -19.73 20.58
CA SER A 248 15.56 -20.38 21.38
C SER A 248 15.61 -21.89 21.16
N GLN A 249 16.49 -22.55 21.90
CA GLN A 249 16.65 -24.00 21.94
C GLN A 249 15.47 -24.63 22.67
N ASP A 250 14.31 -24.66 22.01
CA ASP A 250 13.13 -25.35 22.50
C ASP A 250 13.12 -26.75 21.86
N GLY A 251 13.88 -27.64 22.47
CA GLY A 251 14.05 -29.04 22.09
C GLY A 251 14.94 -29.76 23.10
N ASP A 252 14.44 -30.86 23.65
CA ASP A 252 15.22 -31.71 24.54
C ASP A 252 16.39 -32.34 23.78
N GLU A 253 17.59 -32.30 24.38
CA GLU A 253 18.85 -32.84 23.85
C GLU A 253 18.76 -34.32 23.39
N TYR A 254 17.71 -35.03 23.82
CA TYR A 254 17.51 -36.45 23.60
C TYR A 254 16.38 -36.80 22.62
N GLY A 255 15.75 -35.81 21.98
CA GLY A 255 14.87 -36.02 20.82
C GLY A 255 13.60 -36.84 21.09
N TYR A 256 13.05 -36.80 22.30
CA TYR A 256 11.83 -37.56 22.65
C TYR A 256 10.54 -36.82 22.28
N THR A 257 10.60 -35.55 21.89
CA THR A 257 9.43 -34.79 21.43
C THR A 257 9.26 -34.83 19.91
N LYS A 258 8.21 -35.50 19.42
CA LYS A 258 7.84 -35.50 18.00
C LYS A 258 7.51 -34.07 17.55
N THR A 259 8.35 -33.50 16.70
CA THR A 259 8.14 -32.17 16.08
C THR A 259 6.81 -32.09 15.35
N LYS A 260 5.88 -31.28 15.85
CA LYS A 260 4.77 -30.75 15.05
C LYS A 260 5.36 -30.02 13.84
N LYS A 261 4.75 -30.19 12.66
CA LYS A 261 5.20 -29.59 11.39
C LYS A 261 5.58 -28.11 11.57
N LYS A 262 6.83 -27.77 11.25
CA LYS A 262 7.39 -26.40 11.24
C LYS A 262 6.72 -25.59 10.12
N GLU A 263 5.73 -24.76 10.42
CA GLU A 263 5.12 -23.86 9.42
C GLU A 263 5.19 -22.35 9.77
N ALA A 264 5.96 -21.90 10.76
CA ALA A 264 6.01 -20.46 11.09
C ALA A 264 7.28 -19.94 11.81
N LYS A 265 8.50 -20.31 11.39
CA LYS A 265 9.74 -19.80 12.05
C LYS A 265 10.67 -18.93 11.19
N SER A 266 10.62 -19.03 9.86
CA SER A 266 11.48 -18.22 8.99
C SER A 266 10.92 -16.81 8.75
N TRP A 267 11.79 -15.79 8.74
CA TRP A 267 11.42 -14.39 8.46
C TRP A 267 10.64 -14.26 7.14
N PRO A 268 9.44 -13.64 7.14
CA PRO A 268 8.56 -13.58 5.96
C PRO A 268 9.05 -12.59 4.88
N GLY A 269 10.02 -11.74 5.22
CA GLY A 269 10.46 -10.61 4.39
C GLY A 269 9.75 -9.30 4.78
N PRO A 270 10.23 -8.14 4.30
CA PRO A 270 11.29 -8.00 3.32
C PRO A 270 12.69 -8.31 3.89
N PHE A 271 13.58 -8.81 3.03
CA PHE A 271 14.96 -9.13 3.36
C PHE A 271 15.88 -7.94 3.15
N GLY A 272 16.93 -7.84 3.96
CA GLY A 272 17.86 -6.71 3.99
C GLY A 272 17.63 -5.81 5.20
N LYS A 273 18.15 -4.58 5.11
CA LYS A 273 18.02 -3.55 6.15
C LYS A 273 16.79 -2.65 5.93
N LEU A 274 15.62 -3.27 5.79
CA LEU A 274 14.36 -2.62 5.39
C LEU A 274 13.33 -2.54 6.52
N THR A 275 13.55 -3.27 7.61
CA THR A 275 12.58 -3.40 8.70
C THR A 275 13.13 -2.81 9.98
N ILE A 276 12.34 -1.96 10.62
CA ILE A 276 12.64 -1.41 11.95
C ILE A 276 11.91 -2.22 13.02
N GLN A 277 12.57 -2.45 14.14
CA GLN A 277 11.96 -3.00 15.35
C GLN A 277 11.42 -1.86 16.21
N LEU A 278 10.16 -1.98 16.64
CA LEU A 278 9.46 -0.99 17.44
C LEU A 278 8.98 -1.63 18.75
N THR A 279 9.23 -1.00 19.89
CA THR A 279 8.67 -1.43 21.18
C THR A 279 7.52 -0.52 21.57
N LEU A 280 6.32 -1.08 21.66
CA LEU A 280 5.09 -0.41 22.08
C LEU A 280 4.81 -0.73 23.56
N PHE A 281 4.30 0.26 24.27
CA PHE A 281 4.01 0.18 25.71
C PHE A 281 2.54 0.53 25.99
N ASP A 282 2.06 0.06 27.15
CA ASP A 282 0.78 0.45 27.74
C ASP A 282 -0.39 0.22 26.75
N GLY A 283 -1.40 1.09 26.76
CA GLY A 283 -2.57 0.95 25.88
C GLY A 283 -2.25 0.93 24.38
N HIS A 284 -1.06 1.37 23.93
CA HIS A 284 -0.67 1.20 22.53
C HIS A 284 -0.35 -0.26 22.19
N ALA A 285 0.22 -1.01 23.13
CA ALA A 285 0.48 -2.43 22.95
C ALA A 285 -0.85 -3.21 22.89
N ASP A 286 -1.77 -2.92 23.81
CA ASP A 286 -3.09 -3.57 23.87
C ASP A 286 -3.89 -3.33 22.59
N PHE A 287 -3.94 -2.07 22.11
CA PHE A 287 -4.63 -1.73 20.87
C PHE A 287 -4.08 -2.49 19.65
N VAL A 288 -2.75 -2.64 19.54
CA VAL A 288 -2.15 -3.36 18.42
C VAL A 288 -2.40 -4.86 18.51
N LEU A 289 -2.47 -5.44 19.72
CA LEU A 289 -2.82 -6.84 19.90
C LEU A 289 -4.28 -7.14 19.50
N GLU A 290 -5.19 -6.22 19.77
CA GLU A 290 -6.63 -6.40 19.50
C GLU A 290 -7.00 -6.07 18.05
N GLU A 291 -6.48 -4.96 17.51
CA GLU A 291 -6.99 -4.35 16.27
C GLU A 291 -6.04 -4.45 15.08
N VAL A 292 -4.78 -4.87 15.26
CA VAL A 292 -3.78 -4.89 14.17
C VAL A 292 -3.34 -6.31 13.85
N LYS A 293 -3.38 -6.66 12.56
CA LYS A 293 -2.94 -7.96 12.04
C LYS A 293 -1.60 -7.84 11.32
N VAL A 294 -0.92 -8.98 11.20
CA VAL A 294 0.23 -9.09 10.29
C VAL A 294 -0.26 -8.76 8.87
N ASP A 295 0.58 -8.06 8.12
CA ASP A 295 0.34 -7.47 6.80
C ASP A 295 -0.48 -6.17 6.74
N ASP A 296 -1.11 -5.72 7.83
CA ASP A 296 -1.80 -4.43 7.86
C ASP A 296 -0.84 -3.25 7.68
N TRP A 297 -1.34 -2.15 7.10
CA TRP A 297 -0.62 -0.88 7.06
C TRP A 297 -1.05 0.01 8.21
N VAL A 298 -0.07 0.52 8.96
CA VAL A 298 -0.32 1.37 10.13
C VAL A 298 0.48 2.66 10.08
N LEU A 299 -0.17 3.76 10.47
CA LEU A 299 0.46 5.04 10.75
C LEU A 299 0.71 5.17 12.26
N LEU A 300 1.98 5.14 12.64
CA LEU A 300 2.43 5.36 14.01
C LEU A 300 2.85 6.82 14.17
N SER A 301 2.25 7.52 15.13
CA SER A 301 2.52 8.93 15.38
C SER A 301 3.50 9.10 16.53
N ASN A 302 4.45 10.03 16.40
CA ASN A 302 5.38 10.42 17.45
C ASN A 302 6.24 9.27 18.02
N VAL A 303 6.69 8.37 17.15
CA VAL A 303 7.64 7.29 17.46
C VAL A 303 8.99 7.89 17.82
N GLN A 304 9.53 7.54 18.97
CA GLN A 304 10.88 7.94 19.39
C GLN A 304 11.91 6.98 18.79
N ILE A 305 12.84 7.48 17.97
CA ILE A 305 13.92 6.66 17.40
C ILE A 305 15.18 6.79 18.24
N LYS A 306 15.78 5.67 18.64
CA LYS A 306 17.00 5.62 19.45
C LYS A 306 17.88 4.46 19.01
N TYR A 307 19.14 4.48 19.42
CA TYR A 307 19.99 3.29 19.30
C TYR A 307 19.55 2.23 20.32
N ALA A 308 19.51 0.99 19.87
CA ALA A 308 19.38 -0.18 20.72
C ALA A 308 20.49 -0.18 21.77
N LYS A 309 20.17 -0.67 22.98
CA LYS A 309 21.15 -0.74 24.09
C LYS A 309 22.34 -1.65 23.76
N MET A 310 22.15 -2.60 22.84
CA MET A 310 23.15 -3.55 22.39
C MET A 310 23.20 -3.49 20.85
N GLY A 311 24.33 -3.10 20.27
CA GLY A 311 24.58 -3.31 18.82
C GLY A 311 24.46 -2.12 17.87
N GLY A 312 24.24 -0.89 18.34
CA GLY A 312 24.32 0.32 17.49
C GLY A 312 23.29 0.40 16.35
N LEU A 313 22.25 -0.44 16.39
CA LEU A 313 21.13 -0.43 15.47
C LEU A 313 20.07 0.57 15.93
N LEU A 314 19.28 1.10 14.99
CA LEU A 314 18.14 1.97 15.31
C LEU A 314 16.89 1.14 15.64
N GLU A 315 16.27 1.46 16.76
CA GLU A 315 14.98 0.95 17.23
C GLU A 315 14.03 2.11 17.49
N GLY A 316 12.72 1.85 17.36
CA GLY A 316 11.70 2.80 17.73
C GLY A 316 10.99 2.44 19.03
N PHE A 317 10.52 3.45 19.74
CA PHE A 317 9.82 3.31 21.00
C PHE A 317 8.55 4.16 20.95
N LEU A 318 7.40 3.51 21.14
CA LEU A 318 6.11 4.17 21.23
C LEU A 318 5.58 4.01 22.65
N ARG A 319 5.87 4.99 23.49
CA ARG A 319 5.52 4.98 24.91
C ARG A 319 4.15 5.62 25.11
N GLY A 320 3.37 5.11 26.06
CA GLY A 320 2.18 5.79 26.52
C GLY A 320 2.53 7.19 27.04
N ASP A 321 1.69 8.17 26.73
CA ASP A 321 1.76 9.46 27.39
C ASP A 321 1.28 9.23 28.84
N GLN A 322 2.19 9.25 29.82
CA GLN A 322 1.87 9.12 31.26
C GLN A 322 0.84 10.17 31.71
N HIS A 323 0.70 11.20 30.91
CA HIS A 323 -0.13 12.36 31.10
C HIS A 323 -1.21 12.45 29.98
N GLY A 324 -1.38 11.44 29.12
CA GLY A 324 -2.36 11.44 28.03
C GLY A 324 -3.81 11.28 28.47
N PHE A 325 -4.76 11.62 27.59
CA PHE A 325 -6.16 11.24 27.76
C PHE A 325 -6.28 9.70 27.69
N LYS A 326 -6.93 9.05 28.67
CA LYS A 326 -7.25 7.61 28.60
C LYS A 326 -8.03 7.34 27.30
N GLY A 327 -7.48 6.53 26.40
CA GLY A 327 -8.10 6.16 25.12
C GLY A 327 -7.55 6.86 23.86
N LYS A 328 -6.54 7.74 23.96
CA LYS A 328 -5.85 8.26 22.76
C LYS A 328 -4.72 7.33 22.32
N PHE A 329 -4.95 6.55 21.28
CA PHE A 329 -3.92 5.72 20.66
C PHE A 329 -3.13 6.51 19.60
N GLN A 330 -1.82 6.28 19.54
CA GLN A 330 -0.93 6.89 18.53
C GLN A 330 -0.72 5.96 17.32
N VAL A 331 -1.53 4.90 17.24
CA VAL A 331 -1.55 3.92 16.16
C VAL A 331 -2.85 4.13 15.39
N LYS A 332 -2.77 4.28 14.06
CA LYS A 332 -3.92 4.31 13.17
C LYS A 332 -3.75 3.21 12.13
N VAL A 333 -4.71 2.29 12.04
CA VAL A 333 -4.81 1.34 10.94
C VAL A 333 -5.29 2.07 9.69
N MET A 334 -4.66 1.79 8.55
CA MET A 334 -5.03 2.40 7.28
C MET A 334 -6.13 1.56 6.63
N GLU A 335 -7.23 2.22 6.30
CA GLU A 335 -8.38 1.61 5.62
C GLU A 335 -8.53 2.24 4.24
N GLN A 336 -8.98 1.44 3.27
CA GLN A 336 -9.28 1.93 1.93
C GLN A 336 -10.53 2.81 1.99
N ALA A 337 -10.43 4.02 1.45
CA ALA A 337 -11.57 4.90 1.22
C ALA A 337 -12.48 4.32 0.13
N GLU A 338 -13.76 4.71 0.14
CA GLU A 338 -14.73 4.33 -0.91
C GLU A 338 -14.26 4.84 -2.28
N ASP A 339 -13.70 6.05 -2.33
CA ASP A 339 -13.06 6.61 -3.52
C ASP A 339 -11.54 6.36 -3.51
N PRO A 340 -10.98 5.66 -4.51
CA PRO A 340 -9.55 5.35 -4.58
C PRO A 340 -8.64 6.58 -4.56
N ASP A 341 -9.11 7.73 -5.06
CA ASP A 341 -8.38 9.00 -5.11
C ASP A 341 -8.25 9.69 -3.75
N GLU A 342 -9.11 9.38 -2.80
CA GLU A 342 -9.06 9.92 -1.43
C GLU A 342 -8.08 9.18 -0.52
N ASN A 343 -7.55 8.02 -0.96
CA ASN A 343 -6.56 7.27 -0.21
C ASN A 343 -5.26 8.07 -0.03
N ASP A 344 -4.65 7.95 1.16
CA ASP A 344 -3.41 8.67 1.51
C ASP A 344 -2.30 8.40 0.48
N ALA A 345 -1.82 9.46 -0.18
CA ALA A 345 -0.79 9.37 -1.20
C ALA A 345 0.51 8.70 -0.70
N ARG A 346 0.83 8.86 0.60
CA ARG A 346 2.01 8.23 1.22
C ARG A 346 1.85 6.72 1.33
N TRP A 347 0.61 6.26 1.53
CA TRP A 347 0.29 4.85 1.58
C TRP A 347 0.36 4.21 0.20
N LYS A 348 -0.22 4.86 -0.83
CA LYS A 348 -0.11 4.44 -2.24
C LYS A 348 1.36 4.23 -2.65
N GLU A 349 2.21 5.21 -2.34
CA GLU A 349 3.63 5.11 -2.65
C GLU A 349 4.36 4.02 -1.82
N GLY A 350 3.92 3.76 -0.59
CA GLY A 350 4.39 2.61 0.19
C GLY A 350 4.08 1.26 -0.46
N ILE A 351 2.85 1.09 -0.98
CA ILE A 351 2.45 -0.11 -1.72
C ILE A 351 3.26 -0.25 -3.01
N ARG A 352 3.54 0.86 -3.70
CA ARG A 352 4.41 0.85 -4.89
C ARG A 352 5.81 0.33 -4.57
N ARG A 353 6.42 0.82 -3.48
CA ARG A 353 7.74 0.34 -3.02
C ARG A 353 7.71 -1.14 -2.65
N LYS A 354 6.66 -1.61 -1.99
CA LYS A 354 6.43 -3.05 -1.71
C LYS A 354 6.44 -3.86 -3.01
N TYR A 355 5.65 -3.45 -3.99
CA TYR A 355 5.53 -4.13 -5.28
C TYR A 355 6.88 -4.19 -6.02
N ASP A 356 7.56 -3.06 -6.15
CA ASP A 356 8.87 -2.98 -6.82
C ASP A 356 9.93 -3.85 -6.14
N TRP A 357 9.91 -3.89 -4.81
CA TRP A 357 10.81 -4.72 -4.03
C TRP A 357 10.54 -6.21 -4.27
N TRP A 358 9.29 -6.67 -4.17
CA TRP A 358 8.93 -8.07 -4.40
C TRP A 358 9.25 -8.52 -5.83
N LYS A 359 9.03 -7.65 -6.82
CA LYS A 359 9.39 -7.90 -8.21
C LYS A 359 10.91 -8.12 -8.37
N LYS A 360 11.73 -7.26 -7.78
CA LYS A 360 13.19 -7.38 -7.79
C LYS A 360 13.66 -8.62 -7.04
N PHE A 361 13.08 -8.89 -5.87
CA PHE A 361 13.44 -10.05 -5.05
C PHE A 361 13.10 -11.37 -5.74
N LYS A 362 11.93 -11.48 -6.39
CA LYS A 362 11.58 -12.67 -7.19
C LYS A 362 12.57 -12.93 -8.32
N ALA A 363 13.01 -11.88 -9.02
CA ALA A 363 14.03 -11.99 -10.07
C ALA A 363 15.38 -12.46 -9.49
N GLN A 364 15.87 -11.82 -8.43
CA GLN A 364 17.13 -12.19 -7.78
C GLN A 364 17.10 -13.60 -7.18
N ARG A 365 15.99 -13.99 -6.57
CA ARG A 365 15.80 -15.34 -6.02
C ARG A 365 15.90 -16.39 -7.12
N GLN A 366 15.31 -16.11 -8.29
CA GLN A 366 15.40 -17.00 -9.44
C GLN A 366 16.86 -17.12 -9.91
N ASP A 367 17.58 -16.01 -10.03
CA ASP A 367 18.99 -16.01 -10.44
C ASP A 367 19.89 -16.81 -9.47
N ILE A 368 19.71 -16.65 -8.15
CA ILE A 368 20.47 -17.39 -7.14
C ILE A 368 20.17 -18.89 -7.20
N LEU A 369 18.91 -19.27 -7.41
CA LEU A 369 18.51 -20.67 -7.55
C LEU A 369 19.04 -21.29 -8.85
N ASP A 370 19.08 -20.51 -9.93
CA ASP A 370 19.59 -20.94 -11.24
C ASP A 370 21.13 -21.10 -11.20
N ASP A 371 21.84 -20.21 -10.49
CA ASP A 371 23.28 -20.32 -10.24
C ASP A 371 23.63 -21.52 -9.33
N ALA A 372 22.87 -21.73 -8.24
CA ALA A 372 23.04 -22.88 -7.36
C ALA A 372 22.71 -24.22 -8.04
N ALA A 373 21.84 -24.21 -9.05
CA ALA A 373 21.55 -25.35 -9.91
C ALA A 373 22.58 -25.57 -11.02
N GLY A 374 23.63 -24.74 -11.10
CA GLY A 374 24.70 -24.85 -12.11
C GLY A 374 24.26 -24.43 -13.53
N LEU A 375 23.16 -23.69 -13.66
CA LEU A 375 22.62 -23.22 -14.94
C LEU A 375 23.06 -21.77 -15.29
N GLY A 376 23.90 -21.17 -14.45
CA GLY A 376 24.43 -19.81 -14.61
C GLY A 376 25.21 -19.60 -15.91
N SER A 377 24.69 -18.72 -16.77
CA SER A 377 25.27 -18.37 -18.06
C SER A 377 26.58 -17.59 -17.91
N LYS A 378 27.50 -17.80 -18.87
CA LYS A 378 28.85 -17.25 -18.96
C LYS A 378 28.92 -15.72 -18.75
N ARG A 379 29.88 -15.35 -17.91
CA ARG A 379 30.52 -14.04 -17.68
C ARG A 379 30.32 -12.99 -18.77
N LYS A 380 29.82 -11.81 -18.36
CA LYS A 380 29.95 -10.54 -19.09
C LYS A 380 31.38 -10.01 -18.86
N ASN A 381 32.26 -10.19 -19.83
CA ASN A 381 33.54 -9.48 -19.87
C ASN A 381 33.39 -8.25 -20.76
N GLY A 382 33.87 -7.10 -20.27
CA GLY A 382 33.78 -5.82 -20.97
C GLY A 382 34.78 -5.73 -22.12
N GLU A 383 34.43 -4.91 -23.12
CA GLU A 383 35.37 -3.98 -23.75
C GLU A 383 34.60 -2.95 -24.59
N GLU A 384 34.91 -1.68 -24.33
CA GLU A 384 34.55 -0.56 -25.18
C GLU A 384 35.30 -0.68 -26.51
N SER A 385 34.58 -0.55 -27.63
CA SER A 385 35.22 -0.11 -28.87
C SER A 385 34.29 0.83 -29.64
N VAL A 386 34.77 2.07 -29.76
CA VAL A 386 34.17 3.13 -30.56
C VAL A 386 34.60 2.93 -32.00
N ASN A 387 33.66 2.78 -32.94
CA ASN A 387 33.97 3.06 -34.34
C ASN A 387 32.76 3.68 -35.08
N TYR A 388 32.91 4.96 -35.40
CA TYR A 388 31.93 5.78 -36.12
C TYR A 388 32.19 5.68 -37.63
N ASN A 389 31.40 4.86 -38.34
CA ASN A 389 31.01 5.12 -39.75
C ASN A 389 29.96 4.14 -40.30
N SER A 390 29.70 3.00 -39.64
CA SER A 390 28.64 2.05 -40.04
C SER A 390 27.21 2.52 -39.69
N LYS A 391 27.08 3.40 -38.69
CA LYS A 391 25.79 3.94 -38.22
C LYS A 391 25.06 4.77 -39.29
N LYS A 392 25.78 5.54 -40.11
CA LYS A 392 25.18 6.41 -41.15
C LYS A 392 24.61 5.58 -42.32
N ARG A 393 25.38 4.62 -42.84
CA ARG A 393 24.92 3.68 -43.89
C ARG A 393 23.75 2.80 -43.42
N ARG A 394 23.73 2.39 -42.14
CA ARG A 394 22.61 1.65 -41.54
C ARG A 394 21.36 2.54 -41.35
N LYS A 395 21.54 3.83 -41.02
CA LYS A 395 20.45 4.81 -40.91
C LYS A 395 19.82 5.13 -42.27
N GLU A 396 20.63 5.36 -43.29
CA GLU A 396 20.16 5.62 -44.66
C GLU A 396 19.48 4.40 -45.29
N ARG A 397 20.02 3.18 -45.10
CA ARG A 397 19.38 1.94 -45.54
C ARG A 397 18.04 1.69 -44.83
N ARG A 398 17.95 1.99 -43.52
CA ARG A 398 16.69 1.92 -42.76
C ARG A 398 15.68 2.97 -43.25
N ALA A 399 16.13 4.19 -43.55
CA ALA A 399 15.26 5.25 -44.05
C ALA A 399 14.70 4.92 -45.45
N LEU A 400 15.53 4.38 -46.35
CA LEU A 400 15.10 3.95 -47.68
C LEU A 400 14.15 2.74 -47.62
N ALA A 401 14.43 1.77 -46.75
CA ALA A 401 13.54 0.63 -46.51
C ALA A 401 12.21 1.06 -45.89
N ALA A 402 12.22 2.01 -44.95
CA ALA A 402 11.02 2.58 -44.36
C ALA A 402 10.17 3.33 -45.39
N LYS A 403 10.78 4.12 -46.28
CA LYS A 403 10.07 4.82 -47.36
C LYS A 403 9.44 3.85 -48.38
N ARG A 404 10.16 2.80 -48.77
CA ARG A 404 9.60 1.74 -49.64
C ARG A 404 8.49 0.95 -48.94
N ALA A 405 8.62 0.68 -47.65
CA ALA A 405 7.60 0.00 -46.87
C ALA A 405 6.34 0.86 -46.72
N SER A 406 6.46 2.17 -46.49
CA SER A 406 5.31 3.07 -46.40
C SER A 406 4.59 3.22 -47.74
N GLU A 407 5.31 3.29 -48.86
CA GLU A 407 4.72 3.34 -50.21
C GLU A 407 4.00 2.02 -50.56
N ALA A 408 4.58 0.87 -50.20
CA ALA A 408 3.94 -0.44 -50.36
C ALA A 408 2.72 -0.62 -49.44
N GLU A 409 2.78 -0.07 -48.21
CA GLU A 409 1.69 -0.07 -47.24
C GLU A 409 0.50 0.76 -47.70
N VAL A 410 0.71 1.97 -48.24
CA VAL A 410 -0.38 2.79 -48.80
C VAL A 410 -1.05 2.07 -49.96
N ASN A 411 -0.29 1.45 -50.85
CA ASN A 411 -0.83 0.68 -51.98
C ASN A 411 -1.59 -0.58 -51.52
N LEU A 412 -1.08 -1.29 -50.51
CA LEU A 412 -1.73 -2.48 -49.96
C LEU A 412 -3.00 -2.13 -49.15
N ALA A 413 -2.96 -1.07 -48.35
CA ALA A 413 -4.11 -0.54 -47.60
C ALA A 413 -5.20 0.03 -48.52
N GLN A 414 -4.86 0.55 -49.70
CA GLN A 414 -5.86 0.90 -50.73
C GLN A 414 -6.51 -0.34 -51.37
N SER A 415 -5.78 -1.47 -51.43
CA SER A 415 -6.30 -2.73 -51.99
C SER A 415 -7.10 -3.58 -50.98
N LEU A 416 -6.83 -3.42 -49.69
CA LEU A 416 -7.52 -4.06 -48.59
C LEU A 416 -8.56 -3.06 -48.07
N ASP A 417 -9.85 -3.31 -48.26
CA ASP A 417 -10.95 -2.51 -47.67
C ASP A 417 -10.88 -2.57 -46.13
N LEU A 418 -9.97 -1.78 -45.54
CA LEU A 418 -9.65 -1.77 -44.12
C LEU A 418 -10.80 -1.12 -43.34
N ASN A 419 -11.06 -1.63 -42.15
CA ASN A 419 -12.08 -1.12 -41.27
C ASN A 419 -11.66 0.23 -40.68
N GLU A 420 -12.35 1.30 -41.12
CA GLU A 420 -12.08 2.68 -40.69
C GLU A 420 -12.39 2.92 -39.19
N ASN A 421 -13.23 2.06 -38.60
CA ASN A 421 -13.58 2.14 -37.17
C ASN A 421 -12.46 1.64 -36.25
N ILE A 422 -11.33 1.15 -36.80
CA ILE A 422 -10.24 0.59 -36.00
C ILE A 422 -8.95 1.35 -36.25
N ARG A 423 -8.31 1.81 -35.17
CA ARG A 423 -7.04 2.54 -35.19
C ARG A 423 -5.95 1.78 -34.43
N CYS A 424 -4.73 1.76 -34.96
CA CYS A 424 -3.53 1.28 -34.24
C CYS A 424 -2.64 2.49 -33.90
N THR A 425 -2.19 2.57 -32.65
CA THR A 425 -1.47 3.73 -32.08
C THR A 425 -0.03 3.89 -32.61
N PHE A 426 0.46 2.91 -33.37
CA PHE A 426 1.83 2.88 -33.89
C PHE A 426 1.84 2.89 -35.43
N PRO A 427 1.53 4.02 -36.09
CA PRO A 427 1.46 4.11 -37.54
C PRO A 427 2.82 3.83 -38.21
N ASP A 428 3.92 4.25 -37.60
CA ASP A 428 5.28 4.20 -38.19
C ASP A 428 5.92 2.80 -38.23
N GLN A 429 5.27 1.79 -37.64
CA GLN A 429 5.80 0.43 -37.62
C GLN A 429 5.47 -0.31 -38.93
N PRO A 430 6.41 -1.03 -39.59
CA PRO A 430 6.12 -1.74 -40.82
C PRO A 430 5.17 -2.92 -40.60
N ILE A 431 4.29 -3.15 -41.58
CA ILE A 431 3.39 -4.31 -41.60
C ILE A 431 4.19 -5.60 -41.80
N THR A 432 3.88 -6.60 -40.99
CA THR A 432 4.45 -7.94 -41.02
C THR A 432 3.31 -8.95 -41.22
N SER A 433 3.51 -9.91 -42.12
CA SER A 433 2.52 -10.98 -42.37
C SER A 433 2.38 -11.88 -41.13
N VAL A 434 1.20 -12.46 -40.91
CA VAL A 434 0.97 -13.41 -39.81
C VAL A 434 1.89 -14.62 -39.97
N LYS A 435 2.14 -15.06 -41.21
CA LYS A 435 3.07 -16.13 -41.53
C LYS A 435 4.49 -15.83 -41.04
N ASP A 436 4.96 -14.60 -41.18
CA ASP A 436 6.29 -14.21 -40.73
C ASP A 436 6.35 -14.00 -39.21
N ILE A 437 5.28 -13.51 -38.59
CA ILE A 437 5.16 -13.41 -37.12
C ILE A 437 5.20 -14.80 -36.47
N ILE A 438 4.60 -15.81 -37.13
CA ILE A 438 4.57 -17.17 -36.62
C ILE A 438 5.93 -17.88 -36.79
N LYS A 439 6.77 -17.51 -37.76
CA LYS A 439 8.06 -18.17 -37.97
C LYS A 439 8.96 -18.00 -36.74
N PRO A 440 9.48 -19.10 -36.16
CA PRO A 440 10.47 -19.01 -35.09
C PRO A 440 11.72 -18.27 -35.56
N GLN A 441 12.26 -17.40 -34.71
CA GLN A 441 13.52 -16.73 -35.01
C GLN A 441 14.69 -17.66 -34.71
N ILE A 442 15.54 -17.88 -35.72
CA ILE A 442 16.78 -18.66 -35.60
C ILE A 442 17.87 -17.73 -35.06
N LEU A 443 18.50 -18.13 -33.97
CA LEU A 443 19.67 -17.47 -33.40
C LEU A 443 20.91 -18.22 -33.90
N LEU A 444 21.80 -17.48 -34.56
CA LEU A 444 23.13 -17.96 -34.93
C LEU A 444 24.08 -17.68 -33.77
N ARG A 445 24.74 -18.73 -33.26
CA ARG A 445 25.81 -18.58 -32.26
C ARG A 445 27.08 -18.01 -32.96
N GLU A 446 27.93 -17.30 -32.21
CA GLU A 446 29.09 -16.54 -32.75
C GLU A 446 30.06 -17.38 -33.60
N ASP A 447 30.08 -18.69 -33.36
CA ASP A 447 30.88 -19.73 -34.01
C ASP A 447 30.29 -20.24 -35.34
N LYS A 448 29.12 -19.76 -35.79
CA LYS A 448 28.49 -20.06 -37.10
C LYS A 448 28.23 -21.55 -37.41
N THR A 449 28.37 -22.46 -36.45
CA THR A 449 28.23 -23.91 -36.67
C THR A 449 26.95 -24.53 -36.12
N GLU A 450 26.22 -23.86 -35.22
CA GLU A 450 24.97 -24.36 -34.64
C GLU A 450 23.84 -23.31 -34.71
N GLU A 451 22.75 -23.67 -35.38
CA GLU A 451 21.49 -22.91 -35.40
C GLU A 451 20.64 -23.28 -34.19
N SER A 452 20.31 -22.31 -33.33
CA SER A 452 19.42 -22.52 -32.19
C SER A 452 18.14 -21.71 -32.35
N THR A 453 16.99 -22.37 -32.32
CA THR A 453 15.70 -21.68 -32.42
C THR A 453 15.33 -21.02 -31.10
N SER A 454 15.09 -19.72 -31.10
CA SER A 454 14.63 -19.02 -29.90
C SER A 454 13.22 -19.49 -29.51
N PRO A 455 12.95 -19.84 -28.23
CA PRO A 455 11.61 -20.26 -27.80
C PRO A 455 10.57 -19.14 -27.97
N PHE A 456 10.99 -17.88 -27.81
CA PHE A 456 10.20 -16.69 -28.12
C PHE A 456 11.13 -15.49 -28.32
N THR A 457 10.58 -14.39 -28.80
CA THR A 457 11.26 -13.11 -29.00
C THR A 457 10.35 -12.02 -28.43
N LEU A 458 10.92 -11.07 -27.70
CA LEU A 458 10.18 -9.93 -27.14
C LEU A 458 9.99 -8.87 -28.22
N CYS A 459 9.14 -9.17 -29.19
CA CYS A 459 8.92 -8.35 -30.37
C CYS A 459 7.50 -7.78 -30.40
N LYS A 460 7.38 -6.56 -30.95
CA LYS A 460 6.12 -5.93 -31.30
C LYS A 460 6.01 -5.97 -32.82
N TYR A 461 4.83 -6.23 -33.35
CA TYR A 461 4.55 -6.30 -34.78
C TYR A 461 3.30 -5.48 -35.10
N LYS A 462 3.17 -5.07 -36.37
CA LYS A 462 1.95 -4.51 -36.94
C LYS A 462 1.48 -5.45 -38.05
N ALA A 463 0.20 -5.79 -38.10
CA ALA A 463 -0.33 -6.71 -39.09
C ALA A 463 -1.72 -6.28 -39.57
N HIS A 464 -2.07 -6.66 -40.80
CA HIS A 464 -3.45 -6.58 -41.28
C HIS A 464 -4.10 -7.94 -41.09
N VAL A 465 -5.21 -7.97 -40.34
CA VAL A 465 -5.82 -9.23 -39.91
C VAL A 465 -7.34 -9.20 -40.03
N ARG A 466 -7.95 -10.39 -40.02
CA ARG A 466 -9.39 -10.60 -39.81
C ARG A 466 -9.61 -11.48 -38.59
N VAL A 467 -10.59 -11.14 -37.75
CA VAL A 467 -11.01 -12.04 -36.65
C VAL A 467 -11.83 -13.19 -37.23
N VAL A 468 -11.41 -14.43 -36.94
CA VAL A 468 -12.09 -15.67 -37.38
C VAL A 468 -12.77 -16.41 -36.25
N ASP A 469 -12.30 -16.22 -35.01
CA ASP A 469 -12.90 -16.80 -33.82
C ASP A 469 -12.50 -15.98 -32.57
N TYR A 470 -13.13 -16.26 -31.44
CA TYR A 470 -12.83 -15.67 -30.15
C TYR A 470 -12.96 -16.69 -29.01
N PHE A 471 -12.43 -16.39 -27.84
CA PHE A 471 -12.56 -17.24 -26.66
C PHE A 471 -12.61 -16.38 -25.40
N PRO A 472 -13.47 -16.65 -24.39
CA PRO A 472 -14.44 -17.76 -24.28
C PRO A 472 -15.56 -17.76 -25.33
N HIS A 473 -16.33 -18.85 -25.45
CA HIS A 473 -17.37 -18.97 -26.49
C HIS A 473 -18.56 -18.02 -26.32
N ARG A 474 -18.75 -17.49 -25.11
CA ARG A 474 -19.81 -16.57 -24.76
C ARG A 474 -19.21 -15.22 -24.40
N ILE A 475 -19.77 -14.14 -24.94
CA ILE A 475 -19.32 -12.77 -24.63
C ILE A 475 -19.58 -12.43 -23.15
N GLU A 476 -20.61 -13.03 -22.55
CA GLU A 476 -20.88 -12.84 -21.11
C GLU A 476 -19.73 -13.32 -20.21
N ASP A 477 -18.82 -14.15 -20.73
CA ASP A 477 -17.66 -14.67 -20.00
C ASP A 477 -16.35 -13.92 -20.34
N PHE A 478 -16.43 -12.80 -21.08
CA PHE A 478 -15.27 -11.94 -21.36
C PHE A 478 -14.83 -11.14 -20.14
N ALA A 479 -15.72 -10.92 -19.18
CA ALA A 479 -15.41 -10.34 -17.90
C ALA A 479 -15.27 -11.45 -16.85
N VAL A 480 -14.12 -11.51 -16.17
CA VAL A 480 -13.83 -12.48 -15.13
C VAL A 480 -13.61 -11.78 -13.79
N GLY A 481 -14.19 -12.33 -12.72
CA GLY A 481 -13.98 -11.83 -11.37
C GLY A 481 -12.71 -12.43 -10.75
N ARG A 482 -11.83 -11.58 -10.21
CA ARG A 482 -10.68 -11.97 -9.39
C ARG A 482 -10.79 -11.44 -7.98
N LYS A 483 -9.95 -11.95 -7.07
CA LYS A 483 -9.84 -11.43 -5.71
C LYS A 483 -9.22 -10.01 -5.74
N PRO A 484 -9.75 -9.05 -4.97
CA PRO A 484 -9.08 -7.78 -4.72
C PRO A 484 -7.69 -8.02 -4.14
N SER A 485 -6.73 -7.25 -4.60
CA SER A 485 -5.36 -7.23 -4.09
C SER A 485 -5.02 -5.84 -3.60
N GLU A 486 -4.11 -5.73 -2.62
CA GLU A 486 -3.56 -4.43 -2.19
C GLU A 486 -2.95 -3.65 -3.36
N MET A 487 -2.45 -4.35 -4.39
CA MET A 487 -1.89 -3.75 -5.61
C MET A 487 -2.94 -3.05 -6.46
N ASP A 488 -4.24 -3.26 -6.22
CA ASP A 488 -5.32 -2.59 -6.96
C ASP A 488 -5.38 -1.09 -6.67
N MET A 489 -4.70 -0.62 -5.60
CA MET A 489 -4.49 0.81 -5.34
C MET A 489 -3.51 1.47 -6.33
N LEU A 490 -2.78 0.68 -7.12
CA LEU A 490 -1.84 1.17 -8.12
C LEU A 490 -2.53 1.22 -9.48
N SER A 491 -2.63 2.41 -10.08
CA SER A 491 -3.32 2.61 -11.37
C SER A 491 -2.66 1.89 -12.55
N ASP A 492 -1.38 1.53 -12.45
CA ASP A 492 -0.62 0.80 -13.46
C ASP A 492 -0.69 -0.73 -13.28
N TYR A 493 -1.33 -1.24 -12.23
CA TYR A 493 -1.46 -2.68 -11.98
C TYR A 493 -2.69 -3.26 -12.71
N SER A 494 -2.46 -4.01 -13.78
CA SER A 494 -3.54 -4.57 -14.61
C SER A 494 -4.18 -5.85 -14.07
N GLY A 495 -3.77 -6.35 -12.90
CA GLY A 495 -4.20 -7.63 -12.34
C GLY A 495 -3.70 -8.86 -13.11
N GLY A 496 -3.44 -9.96 -12.40
CA GLY A 496 -3.34 -11.30 -13.02
C GLY A 496 -1.94 -11.90 -13.19
N GLU A 497 -0.89 -11.37 -12.56
CA GLU A 497 0.43 -12.04 -12.53
C GLU A 497 0.66 -12.92 -11.28
N ASP A 498 -0.16 -12.81 -10.23
CA ASP A 498 0.19 -13.36 -8.90
C ASP A 498 -0.95 -14.03 -8.13
N THR A 499 -2.07 -14.37 -8.77
CA THR A 499 -3.12 -15.17 -8.11
C THR A 499 -2.68 -16.63 -8.03
N ASP A 500 -2.32 -17.09 -6.84
CA ASP A 500 -2.13 -18.50 -6.53
C ASP A 500 -3.44 -19.27 -6.81
N LEU A 501 -3.40 -20.07 -7.88
CA LEU A 501 -4.53 -20.88 -8.33
C LEU A 501 -4.93 -21.91 -7.27
N GLU A 502 -3.98 -22.38 -6.47
CA GLU A 502 -4.20 -23.39 -5.43
C GLU A 502 -4.90 -22.78 -4.21
N GLU A 503 -4.50 -21.59 -3.77
CA GLU A 503 -5.19 -20.84 -2.71
C GLU A 503 -6.62 -20.44 -3.12
N THR A 504 -6.79 -20.06 -4.39
CA THR A 504 -8.11 -19.76 -4.98
C THR A 504 -9.02 -21.00 -4.94
N LEU A 505 -8.50 -22.18 -5.29
CA LEU A 505 -9.23 -23.45 -5.23
C LEU A 505 -9.55 -23.90 -3.80
N ARG A 506 -8.65 -23.65 -2.83
CA ARG A 506 -8.88 -23.95 -1.40
C ARG A 506 -9.99 -23.08 -0.82
N THR A 507 -9.98 -21.78 -1.15
CA THR A 507 -11.00 -20.83 -0.68
C THR A 507 -12.37 -21.14 -1.29
N PHE A 508 -12.43 -21.52 -2.57
CA PHE A 508 -13.68 -21.92 -3.21
C PHE A 508 -14.31 -23.17 -2.55
N ARG A 509 -13.48 -24.14 -2.14
CA ARG A 509 -13.94 -25.31 -1.37
C ARG A 509 -14.44 -24.97 0.04
N SER A 510 -14.03 -23.84 0.61
CA SER A 510 -14.45 -23.41 1.94
C SER A 510 -15.84 -22.75 1.98
N GLY A 511 -16.49 -22.53 0.82
CA GLY A 511 -17.83 -21.97 0.73
C GLY A 511 -17.95 -20.48 1.08
N LYS A 512 -16.86 -19.82 1.51
CA LYS A 512 -16.79 -18.37 1.67
C LYS A 512 -16.51 -17.73 0.31
N GLY A 513 -17.57 -17.25 -0.35
CA GLY A 513 -17.42 -16.39 -1.53
C GLY A 513 -16.54 -15.18 -1.20
N PHE A 514 -15.76 -14.70 -2.17
CA PHE A 514 -14.94 -13.48 -2.04
C PHE A 514 -15.59 -12.31 -2.79
N SER A 515 -15.40 -11.08 -2.29
CA SER A 515 -15.66 -9.86 -3.08
C SER A 515 -14.83 -9.91 -4.35
N LYS A 516 -15.39 -9.54 -5.51
CA LYS A 516 -14.76 -9.73 -6.82
C LYS A 516 -14.44 -8.39 -7.47
N VAL A 517 -13.20 -8.21 -7.89
CA VAL A 517 -12.81 -7.18 -8.87
C VAL A 517 -12.97 -7.78 -10.25
N TRP A 518 -13.77 -7.15 -11.09
CA TRP A 518 -14.03 -7.61 -12.45
C TRP A 518 -12.96 -7.06 -13.40
N GLN A 519 -12.51 -7.90 -14.33
CA GLN A 519 -11.53 -7.51 -15.35
C GLN A 519 -11.86 -8.19 -16.67
N TRP A 520 -11.52 -7.53 -17.78
CA TRP A 520 -11.62 -8.11 -19.11
C TRP A 520 -10.53 -9.15 -19.34
N ARG A 521 -10.92 -10.32 -19.86
CA ARG A 521 -10.00 -11.38 -20.25
C ARG A 521 -10.61 -12.27 -21.32
N PHE A 522 -10.14 -12.11 -22.55
CA PHE A 522 -10.55 -12.92 -23.69
C PHE A 522 -9.42 -13.04 -24.70
N ALA A 523 -9.62 -13.84 -25.74
CA ALA A 523 -8.66 -14.05 -26.82
C ALA A 523 -9.36 -13.98 -28.18
N LEU A 524 -8.64 -13.49 -29.17
CA LEU A 524 -9.09 -13.36 -30.56
C LEU A 524 -8.25 -14.29 -31.44
N GLN A 525 -8.89 -15.15 -32.22
CA GLN A 525 -8.20 -15.87 -33.29
C GLN A 525 -8.25 -15.02 -34.55
N VAL A 526 -7.09 -14.75 -35.12
CA VAL A 526 -6.95 -13.91 -36.30
C VAL A 526 -6.27 -14.65 -37.44
N GLU A 527 -6.60 -14.28 -38.68
CA GLU A 527 -5.92 -14.71 -39.90
C GLU A 527 -5.38 -13.51 -40.68
N ASP A 528 -4.40 -13.75 -41.56
CA ASP A 528 -3.80 -12.71 -42.39
C ASP A 528 -4.80 -12.16 -43.41
N ALA A 529 -4.91 -10.82 -43.49
CA ALA A 529 -5.77 -10.19 -44.48
C ALA A 529 -5.12 -10.08 -45.87
N SER A 530 -3.78 -10.13 -45.93
CA SER A 530 -3.00 -9.86 -47.15
C SER A 530 -2.93 -11.04 -48.12
N SER A 531 -3.17 -12.26 -47.66
CA SER A 531 -3.14 -13.48 -48.48
C SER A 531 -4.48 -14.20 -48.48
N LYS A 532 -5.11 -14.29 -49.65
CA LYS A 532 -6.37 -15.04 -49.83
C LYS A 532 -6.23 -16.55 -49.63
N ASP A 533 -4.98 -17.06 -49.70
CA ASP A 533 -4.67 -18.50 -49.62
C ASP A 533 -4.05 -18.94 -48.28
N SER A 534 -3.71 -18.00 -47.38
CA SER A 534 -3.10 -18.37 -46.10
C SER A 534 -4.16 -18.82 -45.10
N LYS A 535 -4.04 -20.05 -44.59
CA LYS A 535 -4.84 -20.55 -43.47
C LYS A 535 -4.12 -20.41 -42.12
N ASP A 536 -3.06 -19.59 -42.09
CA ASP A 536 -2.26 -19.36 -40.89
C ASP A 536 -3.06 -18.52 -39.90
N ARG A 537 -3.33 -19.11 -38.73
CA ARG A 537 -4.14 -18.49 -37.67
C ARG A 537 -3.31 -18.26 -36.42
N LEU A 538 -3.61 -17.18 -35.73
CA LEU A 538 -2.92 -16.75 -34.53
C LEU A 538 -3.91 -16.39 -33.42
N TRP A 539 -3.69 -16.90 -32.21
CA TRP A 539 -4.45 -16.47 -31.03
C TRP A 539 -3.77 -15.26 -30.38
N LEU A 540 -4.52 -14.18 -30.24
CA LEU A 540 -4.12 -12.95 -29.56
C LEU A 540 -4.83 -12.84 -28.22
N MET A 541 -4.07 -12.88 -27.13
CA MET A 541 -4.59 -12.63 -25.79
C MET A 541 -4.92 -11.16 -25.59
N VAL A 542 -6.09 -10.87 -25.04
CA VAL A 542 -6.54 -9.52 -24.67
C VAL A 542 -6.64 -9.46 -23.14
N ASP A 543 -5.68 -8.75 -22.54
CA ASP A 543 -5.64 -8.47 -21.10
C ASP A 543 -6.54 -7.26 -20.75
N ASN A 544 -6.70 -6.95 -19.45
CA ASN A 544 -7.65 -5.92 -19.02
C ASN A 544 -7.38 -4.55 -19.65
N HIS A 545 -6.12 -4.13 -19.64
CA HIS A 545 -5.71 -2.84 -20.20
C HIS A 545 -5.84 -2.83 -21.72
N ALA A 546 -5.46 -3.91 -22.41
CA ALA A 546 -5.64 -4.02 -23.85
C ALA A 546 -7.14 -4.00 -24.22
N ALA A 547 -8.01 -4.60 -23.42
CA ALA A 547 -9.46 -4.59 -23.62
C ALA A 547 -10.07 -3.20 -23.37
N GLN A 548 -9.74 -2.54 -22.26
CA GLN A 548 -10.20 -1.16 -22.00
C GLN A 548 -9.83 -0.23 -23.16
N PHE A 549 -8.58 -0.34 -23.64
CA PHE A 549 -8.13 0.44 -24.79
C PHE A 549 -8.78 0.01 -26.11
N LEU A 550 -9.04 -1.28 -26.31
CA LEU A 550 -9.69 -1.80 -27.52
C LEU A 550 -11.15 -1.37 -27.61
N LEU A 551 -11.89 -1.53 -26.51
CA LEU A 551 -13.34 -1.39 -26.46
C LEU A 551 -13.78 0.07 -26.32
N SER A 552 -12.93 0.94 -25.74
CA SER A 552 -13.23 2.36 -25.48
C SER A 552 -14.60 2.57 -24.79
N LEU A 553 -14.98 1.66 -23.90
CA LEU A 553 -16.21 1.77 -23.11
C LEU A 553 -15.99 2.71 -21.92
N GLU A 554 -17.02 3.49 -21.57
CA GLU A 554 -16.99 4.34 -20.38
C GLU A 554 -17.03 3.52 -19.09
N ASP A 555 -17.73 2.39 -19.12
CA ASP A 555 -17.87 1.47 -17.99
C ASP A 555 -16.70 0.47 -17.93
N ASP A 556 -16.21 0.22 -16.71
CA ASP A 556 -15.26 -0.86 -16.43
C ASP A 556 -15.91 -2.25 -16.55
N ALA A 557 -15.06 -3.29 -16.57
CA ALA A 557 -15.53 -4.67 -16.55
C ALA A 557 -16.45 -4.90 -15.34
N THR A 558 -17.60 -5.53 -15.55
CA THR A 558 -18.52 -5.94 -14.50
C THR A 558 -19.11 -7.31 -14.80
N ASN A 559 -20.01 -7.82 -13.94
CA ASN A 559 -20.76 -9.03 -14.23
C ASN A 559 -21.70 -8.81 -15.42
N LEU A 560 -21.28 -9.21 -16.62
CA LEU A 560 -22.06 -9.05 -17.85
C LEU A 560 -23.39 -9.83 -17.85
N ARG A 561 -23.54 -10.84 -16.97
CA ARG A 561 -24.81 -11.57 -16.81
C ARG A 561 -25.83 -10.80 -15.98
N GLY A 562 -25.37 -9.86 -15.15
CA GLY A 562 -26.20 -8.97 -14.35
C GLY A 562 -26.40 -7.60 -14.98
N ASN A 563 -25.40 -7.09 -15.71
CA ASN A 563 -25.45 -5.80 -16.38
C ASN A 563 -25.74 -5.98 -17.88
N GLN A 564 -27.03 -6.02 -18.21
CA GLN A 564 -27.48 -6.22 -19.60
C GLN A 564 -27.15 -5.03 -20.51
N THR A 565 -27.13 -3.81 -19.97
CA THR A 565 -26.79 -2.59 -20.73
C THR A 565 -25.34 -2.64 -21.22
N LEU A 566 -24.40 -2.92 -20.31
CA LEU A 566 -22.98 -3.04 -20.66
C LEU A 566 -22.74 -4.20 -21.64
N LEU A 567 -23.45 -5.32 -21.46
CA LEU A 567 -23.36 -6.44 -22.39
C LEU A 567 -23.81 -6.05 -23.81
N THR A 568 -24.89 -5.28 -23.95
CA THR A 568 -25.33 -4.79 -25.27
C THR A 568 -24.29 -3.85 -25.88
N ASN A 569 -23.80 -2.87 -25.12
CA ASN A 569 -22.75 -1.95 -25.59
C ASN A 569 -21.48 -2.70 -26.03
N LEU A 570 -21.07 -3.70 -25.25
CA LEU A 570 -19.93 -4.55 -25.58
C LEU A 570 -20.15 -5.32 -26.89
N LYS A 571 -21.34 -5.91 -27.09
CA LYS A 571 -21.69 -6.61 -28.33
C LYS A 571 -21.66 -5.67 -29.53
N GLU A 572 -22.20 -4.46 -29.41
CA GLU A 572 -22.16 -3.45 -30.46
C GLU A 572 -20.73 -3.04 -30.81
N GLN A 573 -19.87 -2.79 -29.80
CA GLN A 573 -18.47 -2.48 -30.05
C GLN A 573 -17.73 -3.64 -30.73
N LEU A 574 -17.93 -4.87 -30.24
CA LEU A 574 -17.30 -6.04 -30.84
C LEU A 574 -17.85 -6.35 -32.25
N PHE A 575 -19.11 -6.01 -32.54
CA PHE A 575 -19.68 -6.09 -33.88
C PHE A 575 -18.93 -5.18 -34.86
N LYS A 576 -18.47 -3.99 -34.44
CA LYS A 576 -17.59 -3.16 -35.29
C LYS A 576 -16.27 -3.86 -35.61
N LEU A 577 -15.77 -4.72 -34.72
CA LEU A 577 -14.52 -5.46 -34.88
C LEU A 577 -14.65 -6.68 -35.81
N TRP A 578 -15.70 -7.48 -35.62
CA TRP A 578 -15.83 -8.80 -36.27
C TRP A 578 -17.14 -9.07 -37.00
N GLY A 579 -18.04 -8.09 -37.10
CA GLY A 579 -19.32 -8.19 -37.80
C GLY A 579 -20.19 -9.34 -37.28
N ASP A 580 -20.74 -10.15 -38.20
CA ASP A 580 -21.69 -11.23 -37.93
C ASP A 580 -21.10 -12.50 -37.25
N LEU A 581 -19.89 -12.40 -36.68
CA LEU A 581 -19.17 -13.54 -36.12
C LEU A 581 -19.87 -14.11 -34.88
N GLU A 582 -20.44 -13.26 -34.02
CA GLU A 582 -21.14 -13.70 -32.81
C GLU A 582 -22.38 -14.54 -33.17
N GLU A 583 -23.21 -14.07 -34.08
CA GLU A 583 -24.46 -14.69 -34.48
C GLU A 583 -24.20 -16.04 -35.16
N ARG A 584 -23.17 -16.10 -36.01
CA ARG A 584 -22.76 -17.33 -36.71
C ARG A 584 -22.21 -18.36 -35.74
N LYS A 585 -21.40 -17.93 -34.77
CA LYS A 585 -20.84 -18.83 -33.75
C LYS A 585 -21.91 -19.35 -32.80
N SER A 586 -22.80 -18.47 -32.32
CA SER A 586 -23.94 -18.84 -31.48
C SER A 586 -24.86 -19.84 -32.18
N SER A 587 -25.17 -19.60 -33.46
CA SER A 587 -25.96 -20.52 -34.28
C SER A 587 -25.30 -21.89 -34.46
N THR A 588 -23.97 -21.91 -34.57
CA THR A 588 -23.20 -23.16 -34.73
C THR A 588 -23.20 -23.97 -33.44
N LEU A 589 -23.01 -23.31 -32.30
CA LEU A 589 -23.06 -23.95 -30.98
C LEU A 589 -24.45 -24.54 -30.68
N LEU A 590 -25.54 -23.83 -31.02
CA LEU A 590 -26.91 -24.36 -30.90
C LEU A 590 -27.16 -25.58 -31.80
N LYS A 591 -26.63 -25.58 -33.03
CA LYS A 591 -26.74 -26.72 -33.94
C LYS A 591 -25.91 -27.92 -33.46
N GLN A 592 -24.76 -27.67 -32.83
CA GLN A 592 -23.91 -28.72 -32.27
C GLN A 592 -24.54 -29.34 -31.01
N SER A 593 -25.11 -28.55 -30.11
CA SER A 593 -25.84 -29.06 -28.94
C SER A 593 -27.07 -29.87 -29.35
N ALA A 594 -27.82 -29.44 -30.37
CA ALA A 594 -28.95 -30.19 -30.92
C ALA A 594 -28.54 -31.51 -31.60
N LYS A 595 -27.36 -31.59 -32.22
CA LYS A 595 -26.83 -32.83 -32.81
C LYS A 595 -26.37 -33.85 -31.76
N GLN A 596 -25.90 -33.39 -30.60
CA GLN A 596 -25.51 -34.27 -29.48
C GLN A 596 -26.72 -34.85 -28.72
N GLN A 597 -27.94 -34.31 -28.94
CA GLN A 597 -29.18 -34.79 -28.31
C GLN A 597 -29.97 -35.82 -29.16
N LYS A 598 -29.43 -36.33 -30.27
CA LYS A 598 -30.09 -37.45 -30.99
C LYS A 598 -29.93 -38.77 -30.20
N PRO A 599 -31.02 -39.51 -29.91
CA PRO A 599 -30.92 -40.79 -29.21
C PRO A 599 -30.16 -41.82 -30.07
N PRO A 600 -29.39 -42.74 -29.46
CA PRO A 600 -28.76 -43.84 -30.19
C PRO A 600 -29.85 -44.77 -30.79
N PRO A 601 -29.54 -45.51 -31.87
CA PRO A 601 -30.50 -46.46 -32.44
C PRO A 601 -30.86 -47.54 -31.42
N PRO A 602 -32.09 -48.09 -31.47
CA PRO A 602 -32.58 -48.98 -30.42
C PRO A 602 -31.79 -50.30 -30.43
N SER A 603 -31.01 -50.56 -29.36
CA SER A 603 -30.50 -51.90 -29.08
C SER A 603 -31.61 -52.71 -28.42
N SER A 604 -31.96 -53.84 -29.05
CA SER A 604 -32.76 -54.89 -28.43
C SER A 604 -32.11 -55.35 -27.14
N PHE A 605 -32.78 -55.20 -26.00
CA PHE A 605 -32.95 -56.24 -24.97
C PHE A 605 -33.77 -55.62 -23.83
N GLN A 606 -35.03 -56.02 -23.78
CA GLN A 606 -35.90 -55.85 -22.62
C GLN A 606 -35.33 -56.63 -21.44
N SER A 607 -35.42 -56.08 -20.23
CA SER A 607 -35.83 -56.84 -19.05
C SER A 607 -36.29 -55.91 -17.94
N THR A 608 -37.52 -56.16 -17.55
CA THR A 608 -38.32 -55.57 -16.47
C THR A 608 -37.95 -56.18 -15.11
N ALA A 609 -37.84 -55.38 -14.06
CA ALA A 609 -38.29 -55.75 -12.71
C ALA A 609 -38.35 -54.51 -11.80
N SER A 610 -39.53 -54.30 -11.21
CA SER A 610 -39.83 -53.30 -10.18
C SER A 610 -39.50 -53.84 -8.79
N SER A 611 -39.03 -53.00 -7.85
CA SER A 611 -39.76 -52.54 -6.63
C SER A 611 -38.74 -52.45 -5.45
N PRO A 612 -39.07 -51.94 -4.24
CA PRO A 612 -39.22 -50.53 -3.87
C PRO A 612 -38.40 -50.20 -2.56
N PRO A 613 -38.56 -49.03 -1.90
CA PRO A 613 -37.50 -48.41 -1.08
C PRO A 613 -37.60 -48.71 0.43
N ARG A 614 -36.50 -48.52 1.20
CA ARG A 614 -36.59 -48.14 2.64
C ARG A 614 -35.30 -47.52 3.19
N LYS A 615 -35.53 -46.62 4.16
CA LYS A 615 -34.61 -45.68 4.83
C LYS A 615 -34.06 -46.24 6.17
N THR A 616 -32.84 -45.79 6.48
CA THR A 616 -32.27 -45.31 7.78
C THR A 616 -32.34 -46.16 9.06
N GLY A 617 -31.15 -46.43 9.63
CA GLY A 617 -30.84 -46.29 11.06
C GLY A 617 -30.68 -47.59 11.86
N GLY A 618 -29.46 -47.90 12.34
CA GLY A 618 -29.20 -48.93 13.35
C GLY A 618 -27.80 -49.57 13.28
N GLN A 619 -26.86 -49.04 14.06
CA GLN A 619 -25.49 -49.49 14.40
C GLN A 619 -25.52 -50.79 15.28
N PRO A 620 -24.39 -51.38 15.73
CA PRO A 620 -23.23 -51.97 15.02
C PRO A 620 -22.75 -53.35 15.60
N ASP A 621 -21.57 -53.79 15.10
CA ASP A 621 -20.53 -54.58 15.80
C ASP A 621 -20.75 -56.10 16.01
N LEU A 622 -19.75 -56.98 16.14
CA LEU A 622 -18.28 -57.04 16.06
C LEU A 622 -17.89 -58.54 16.11
N ASP A 623 -16.63 -58.87 15.82
CA ASP A 623 -15.91 -60.15 16.08
C ASP A 623 -16.26 -61.37 15.18
N SER A 624 -15.34 -62.23 14.73
CA SER A 624 -13.92 -62.46 15.06
C SER A 624 -13.25 -63.36 13.99
N ASP A 625 -11.97 -63.05 13.72
CA ASP A 625 -10.76 -63.91 13.59
C ASP A 625 -10.79 -65.20 12.73
N ASP A 626 -9.70 -65.71 12.18
CA ASP A 626 -8.40 -65.25 11.69
C ASP A 626 -7.88 -66.45 10.86
N GLU A 627 -6.91 -66.21 9.97
CA GLU A 627 -5.73 -67.06 9.71
C GLU A 627 -5.25 -67.10 8.23
N ASP A 628 -4.06 -66.51 8.09
CA ASP A 628 -2.87 -66.95 7.36
C ASP A 628 -2.62 -66.77 5.84
N SER A 629 -1.94 -65.66 5.56
CA SER A 629 -0.61 -65.48 4.93
C SER A 629 -0.23 -66.12 3.56
N LYS A 630 -0.01 -65.26 2.53
CA LYS A 630 1.33 -64.95 1.94
C LYS A 630 1.33 -64.04 0.67
N PHE A 631 2.21 -63.02 0.73
CA PHE A 631 2.97 -62.31 -0.32
C PHE A 631 2.39 -61.16 -1.22
N SER A 632 2.81 -59.95 -0.83
CA SER A 632 3.48 -58.88 -1.62
C SER A 632 2.72 -57.94 -2.58
N SER A 633 3.03 -56.64 -2.35
CA SER A 633 3.14 -55.51 -3.30
C SER A 633 1.96 -54.52 -3.45
N SER A 634 2.14 -53.39 -2.75
CA SER A 634 1.79 -52.01 -3.12
C SER A 634 0.44 -51.75 -3.81
N LYS A 635 -0.63 -51.61 -3.02
CA LYS A 635 -1.83 -50.88 -3.42
C LYS A 635 -1.54 -49.38 -3.45
N LYS A 636 -1.41 -48.82 -4.66
CA LYS A 636 -1.76 -47.42 -4.94
C LYS A 636 -3.27 -47.29 -4.72
N SER A 637 -3.68 -46.70 -3.61
CA SER A 637 -5.07 -46.35 -3.36
C SER A 637 -5.49 -45.24 -4.33
N THR A 638 -6.23 -45.64 -5.35
CA THR A 638 -7.06 -44.80 -6.20
C THR A 638 -8.10 -44.08 -5.34
N SER A 639 -7.78 -42.85 -4.90
CA SER A 639 -8.80 -41.90 -4.51
C SER A 639 -9.52 -41.45 -5.78
N ILE A 640 -10.78 -41.85 -5.88
CA ILE A 640 -11.75 -41.46 -6.90
C ILE A 640 -11.93 -39.94 -6.81
N ILE A 641 -11.11 -39.20 -7.55
CA ILE A 641 -11.36 -37.80 -7.88
C ILE A 641 -12.24 -37.83 -9.12
N LEU A 642 -13.53 -37.53 -8.92
CA LEU A 642 -14.41 -37.09 -9.99
C LEU A 642 -13.73 -35.90 -10.68
N LYS A 643 -13.10 -36.16 -11.83
CA LYS A 643 -12.70 -35.11 -12.76
C LYS A 643 -13.98 -34.51 -13.33
N GLU A 644 -14.53 -33.50 -12.66
CA GLU A 644 -15.35 -32.50 -13.36
C GLU A 644 -14.43 -31.86 -14.39
N ARG A 645 -14.53 -32.36 -15.62
CA ARG A 645 -13.91 -31.76 -16.80
C ARG A 645 -14.70 -30.51 -17.11
N ASP A 646 -14.12 -29.37 -16.79
CA ASP A 646 -14.62 -28.08 -17.27
C ASP A 646 -14.44 -28.05 -18.80
N VAL A 647 -15.55 -28.03 -19.55
CA VAL A 647 -15.59 -28.12 -21.02
C VAL A 647 -15.00 -26.87 -21.68
N ASN A 648 -14.66 -25.85 -20.88
CA ASN A 648 -14.22 -24.54 -21.33
C ASN A 648 -12.72 -24.25 -21.10
N VAL A 649 -11.87 -25.23 -20.81
CA VAL A 649 -10.40 -25.00 -20.70
C VAL A 649 -9.67 -25.61 -21.92
N PRO A 650 -9.05 -24.78 -22.80
CA PRO A 650 -8.22 -25.31 -23.88
C PRO A 650 -6.99 -26.02 -23.29
N THR A 651 -6.94 -27.34 -23.44
CA THR A 651 -5.76 -28.12 -23.09
C THR A 651 -4.70 -27.91 -24.18
N LYS A 652 -3.53 -27.36 -23.82
CA LYS A 652 -2.29 -27.21 -24.62
C LYS A 652 -2.40 -26.27 -25.84
N ILE A 653 -2.02 -25.01 -25.64
CA ILE A 653 -2.16 -23.94 -26.65
C ILE A 653 -1.09 -23.91 -27.75
N ASN A 654 0.06 -24.59 -27.66
CA ASN A 654 1.03 -24.59 -28.79
C ASN A 654 1.93 -25.86 -28.82
N GLY A 655 1.31 -27.02 -29.00
CA GLY A 655 1.96 -28.22 -29.54
C GLY A 655 1.39 -28.48 -30.93
N THR A 656 2.24 -28.76 -31.90
CA THR A 656 1.94 -29.00 -33.32
C THR A 656 0.64 -29.81 -33.50
N MET A 657 -0.43 -29.13 -33.91
CA MET A 657 -1.75 -29.74 -34.10
C MET A 657 -1.95 -30.14 -35.55
N SER A 658 -1.31 -31.24 -35.94
CA SER A 658 -1.85 -32.12 -36.96
C SER A 658 -2.84 -33.07 -36.29
N GLY A 659 -4.09 -32.65 -36.04
CA GLY A 659 -5.04 -33.59 -35.44
C GLY A 659 -6.44 -33.17 -35.03
N LEU A 660 -6.73 -31.87 -34.81
CA LEU A 660 -8.13 -31.44 -34.69
C LEU A 660 -8.54 -30.80 -36.01
N LYS A 661 -9.51 -31.42 -36.69
CA LYS A 661 -10.18 -30.82 -37.84
C LYS A 661 -10.78 -29.50 -37.37
N ALA A 662 -10.08 -28.40 -37.65
CA ALA A 662 -10.60 -27.05 -37.51
C ALA A 662 -11.95 -26.98 -38.24
N ASP A 663 -12.95 -26.36 -37.62
CA ASP A 663 -14.23 -26.04 -38.26
C ASP A 663 -13.95 -25.18 -39.51
N ALA A 664 -13.79 -25.84 -40.65
CA ALA A 664 -13.39 -25.25 -41.92
C ALA A 664 -14.48 -24.40 -42.57
N ASN A 665 -15.56 -24.07 -41.85
CA ASN A 665 -16.78 -23.47 -42.40
C ASN A 665 -17.07 -22.02 -41.99
N LEU A 666 -16.17 -21.36 -41.25
CA LEU A 666 -16.30 -19.93 -40.93
C LEU A 666 -15.25 -19.13 -41.70
N ALA A 667 -15.49 -18.90 -42.99
CA ALA A 667 -14.77 -17.87 -43.73
C ALA A 667 -15.14 -16.49 -43.13
N PRO A 668 -14.15 -15.64 -42.79
CA PRO A 668 -14.41 -14.33 -42.22
C PRO A 668 -15.11 -13.44 -43.24
N LYS A 669 -16.19 -12.79 -42.81
CA LYS A 669 -16.95 -11.80 -43.59
C LYS A 669 -16.72 -10.36 -43.11
N ASN A 670 -15.96 -10.19 -42.03
CA ASN A 670 -15.57 -8.90 -41.49
C ASN A 670 -14.52 -8.22 -42.36
N LYS A 671 -14.52 -6.89 -42.31
CA LYS A 671 -13.46 -6.07 -42.90
C LYS A 671 -12.13 -6.37 -42.23
N ALA A 672 -11.07 -6.34 -43.03
CA ALA A 672 -9.71 -6.45 -42.49
C ALA A 672 -9.40 -5.22 -41.65
N PHE A 673 -8.53 -5.33 -40.66
CA PHE A 673 -8.11 -4.18 -39.86
C PHE A 673 -6.64 -4.26 -39.49
N THR A 674 -6.09 -3.11 -39.15
CA THR A 674 -4.71 -2.99 -38.71
C THR A 674 -4.65 -3.12 -37.20
N CYS A 675 -3.85 -4.07 -36.70
CA CYS A 675 -3.64 -4.23 -35.28
C CYS A 675 -2.16 -4.34 -34.92
N CYS A 676 -1.85 -4.09 -33.66
CA CYS A 676 -0.52 -4.21 -33.12
C CYS A 676 -0.44 -5.48 -32.21
N ILE A 677 0.55 -6.35 -32.46
CA ILE A 677 0.70 -7.68 -31.86
C ILE A 677 2.00 -7.73 -31.05
N LYS A 678 1.94 -8.07 -29.76
CA LYS A 678 3.12 -8.30 -28.90
C LYS A 678 3.38 -9.79 -28.76
N GLN A 679 4.63 -10.21 -28.92
CA GLN A 679 5.07 -11.57 -28.64
C GLN A 679 5.81 -11.62 -27.30
N TYR A 680 5.49 -12.62 -26.49
CA TYR A 680 6.09 -12.83 -25.17
C TYR A 680 6.16 -14.32 -24.82
N GLY A 681 6.94 -14.64 -23.79
CA GLY A 681 7.07 -16.00 -23.26
C GLY A 681 6.40 -16.13 -21.91
N ILE A 682 5.71 -17.24 -21.67
CA ILE A 682 5.22 -17.64 -20.34
C ILE A 682 5.89 -18.96 -19.94
N LYS A 683 6.08 -19.17 -18.64
CA LYS A 683 6.55 -20.47 -18.11
C LYS A 683 5.35 -21.39 -17.93
N VAL A 684 5.47 -22.62 -18.41
CA VAL A 684 4.45 -23.67 -18.21
C VAL A 684 5.12 -24.95 -17.73
N GLU A 685 4.41 -25.73 -16.92
CA GLU A 685 4.90 -27.03 -16.46
C GLU A 685 5.15 -27.97 -17.64
N GLU A 686 6.24 -28.71 -17.57
CA GLU A 686 6.67 -29.68 -18.57
C GLU A 686 7.28 -30.89 -17.88
N ASP A 687 6.57 -32.02 -17.96
CA ASP A 687 7.00 -33.29 -17.39
C ASP A 687 8.19 -33.90 -18.15
N ASP A 688 8.35 -33.56 -19.43
CA ASP A 688 9.43 -34.04 -20.30
C ASP A 688 10.71 -33.21 -20.08
N PRO A 689 11.77 -33.78 -19.45
CA PRO A 689 12.99 -33.05 -19.17
C PRO A 689 13.70 -32.54 -20.43
N ALA A 690 13.51 -33.21 -21.58
CA ALA A 690 14.11 -32.78 -22.84
C ALA A 690 13.48 -31.51 -23.42
N LYS A 691 12.27 -31.14 -22.95
CA LYS A 691 11.53 -29.93 -23.37
C LYS A 691 11.53 -28.83 -22.32
N ALA A 692 11.98 -29.13 -21.10
CA ALA A 692 12.03 -28.20 -19.96
C ALA A 692 13.15 -27.15 -20.11
N ASN A 693 12.97 -26.23 -21.05
CA ASN A 693 13.94 -25.17 -21.38
C ASN A 693 13.78 -23.87 -20.57
N ALA A 694 12.98 -23.89 -19.49
CA ALA A 694 12.72 -22.73 -18.62
C ALA A 694 13.02 -22.97 -17.14
N GLY A 695 13.76 -24.03 -16.80
CA GLY A 695 14.09 -24.44 -15.43
C GLY A 695 13.52 -25.82 -15.09
N ARG A 696 13.68 -26.26 -13.83
CA ARG A 696 13.24 -27.60 -13.38
C ARG A 696 11.74 -27.81 -13.66
N GLY A 697 11.43 -28.72 -14.56
CA GLY A 697 10.05 -29.12 -14.90
C GLY A 697 9.24 -28.01 -15.58
N GLN A 698 9.89 -27.01 -16.19
CA GLN A 698 9.20 -25.89 -16.84
C GLN A 698 9.75 -25.64 -18.24
N ARG A 699 8.86 -25.28 -19.18
CA ARG A 699 9.24 -24.80 -20.52
C ARG A 699 8.70 -23.40 -20.80
N TRP A 700 9.38 -22.71 -21.71
CA TRP A 700 8.87 -21.47 -22.28
C TRP A 700 7.81 -21.79 -23.33
N GLN A 701 6.64 -21.17 -23.18
CA GLN A 701 5.60 -21.18 -24.18
C GLN A 701 5.51 -19.81 -24.83
N ARG A 702 5.64 -19.80 -26.15
CA ARG A 702 5.46 -18.62 -26.99
C ARG A 702 3.98 -18.23 -27.03
N MET A 703 3.71 -16.97 -26.69
CA MET A 703 2.38 -16.38 -26.65
C MET A 703 2.34 -15.06 -27.42
N PHE A 704 1.14 -14.67 -27.84
CA PHE A 704 0.87 -13.43 -28.54
C PHE A 704 -0.27 -12.68 -27.88
N GLY A 705 -0.18 -11.36 -27.84
CA GLY A 705 -1.19 -10.50 -27.23
C GLY A 705 -1.49 -9.30 -28.11
N LEU A 706 -2.69 -8.76 -27.97
CA LEU A 706 -3.09 -7.52 -28.59
C LEU A 706 -2.56 -6.34 -27.75
N PHE A 707 -2.17 -5.25 -28.39
CA PHE A 707 -1.89 -3.97 -27.72
C PHE A 707 -2.10 -2.80 -28.68
N GLY A 708 -2.37 -1.60 -28.15
CA GLY A 708 -2.40 -0.35 -28.94
C GLY A 708 -3.38 -0.36 -30.11
N THR A 709 -4.44 -1.16 -30.06
CA THR A 709 -5.48 -1.26 -31.08
C THR A 709 -6.79 -0.81 -30.45
N GLN A 710 -7.51 0.10 -31.09
CA GLN A 710 -8.70 0.78 -30.54
C GLN A 710 -9.86 0.74 -31.54
N ILE A 711 -11.06 0.47 -31.05
CA ILE A 711 -12.33 0.65 -31.76
C ILE A 711 -12.84 2.07 -31.46
N MET A 712 -13.22 2.79 -32.51
CA MET A 712 -13.70 4.17 -32.47
C MET A 712 -15.21 4.26 -32.26
#